data_AF-A0A1A3C0K2-F1
#
_entry.id   AF-A0A1A3C0K2-F1
#
_cell.length_a   1.000
_cell.length_b   1.000
_cell.length_c   1.000
_cell.angle_alpha   90.00
_cell.angle_beta   90.00
_cell.angle_gamma   90.00
#
_symmetry.space_group_name_H-M   'P 1'
#
loop_
_entity.id
_entity.type
_entity.pdbx_description
1 polymer ?
#
loop_
_entity_poly.entity_id
_entity_poly.type
_entity_poly.pdbx_seq_one_letter_code
_entity_poly.pdbx_strand_id
1 'polypeptide(L)'
;MPTPVKPASPLRAAFGTDKARSSLVIGALGVVFGDLGTSPIYTIQTIFDPHDPHPIPITTANLYGVVSLVFWSVMVIVTLTYVTLVMRADNDGEGGIMALITLVRRLGGPGGRRTAAMLAVLGIFGASLFFGDSMITPAISVISSVEGLKVIQPRLGDFVVPITAVIIVVLFAFQNRGTATIGRLFGPVMVVWFVAIGACGVAGITAHPQILEALSPTYALSFLFGHFEVAFFSLAAVVLAVTGAEALYADMGHFGRPAITRAWLFVVMPACVLSYFGQAALLLGNKSVVDAPFFLLPPGWARLPMVLLATAATVIASQAVITGAYSVASQAAQLGYLPRVRVVHTSESTIGQIYVPWINGLLMVSVLILVFAFRSSAALAFAFGMAVTGTITITTLLFFYVARTRWGTPVWLIVIGAGSLLSVDLLFVAANLTKLVHGAWVPLLIGAAAFTVMTTWRRGSELVTQARARAEGPLREFVDQLAGCEPPLVRTPGTAVFLNRGKQTAPLAMRANVEHNRVLHEQSVIMSIETLPAPRVADEDRIEVDSLGYAEDGVVHVTARFGYMERPNIPAALRLLDPKQTEGQIAVDEASYFLSKLELRAGPAPTMAPWRKRLFVATAYIAADAAEYFGLPIDRTVVMGARIQV
;
A
#
# COMPACT_ATOMS: atom_id res chain seq x y z
N MET A 1 -15.85 40.44 -18.31
CA MET A 1 -16.00 39.38 -17.30
C MET A 1 -16.24 38.07 -18.04
N PRO A 2 -15.29 37.12 -18.06
CA PRO A 2 -15.53 35.81 -18.64
C PRO A 2 -16.25 34.92 -17.62
N THR A 3 -17.30 34.26 -18.08
CA THR A 3 -18.11 33.27 -17.36
C THR A 3 -17.25 32.10 -16.87
N PRO A 4 -17.46 31.57 -15.65
CA PRO A 4 -16.73 30.41 -15.17
C PRO A 4 -17.19 29.15 -15.93
N VAL A 5 -16.27 28.55 -16.66
CA VAL A 5 -16.43 27.21 -17.25
C VAL A 5 -16.63 26.22 -16.10
N LYS A 6 -17.79 25.57 -16.05
CA LYS A 6 -18.06 24.46 -15.12
C LYS A 6 -17.02 23.36 -15.38
N PRO A 7 -16.36 22.81 -14.34
CA PRO A 7 -15.53 21.64 -14.53
C PRO A 7 -16.41 20.48 -15.00
N ALA A 8 -15.96 19.79 -16.06
CA ALA A 8 -16.62 18.61 -16.58
C ALA A 8 -16.76 17.57 -15.45
N SER A 9 -17.97 17.08 -15.25
CA SER A 9 -18.26 16.00 -14.31
C SER A 9 -17.42 14.76 -14.69
N PRO A 10 -16.78 14.08 -13.72
CA PRO A 10 -16.13 12.81 -14.03
C PRO A 10 -17.17 11.84 -14.56
N LEU A 11 -16.85 11.18 -15.67
CA LEU A 11 -17.62 10.13 -16.32
C LEU A 11 -18.08 9.10 -15.27
N ARG A 12 -19.32 9.24 -14.80
CA ARG A 12 -20.07 8.14 -14.20
C ARG A 12 -20.32 7.14 -15.32
N ALA A 13 -19.41 6.19 -15.50
CA ALA A 13 -19.67 5.02 -16.30
C ALA A 13 -20.94 4.36 -15.74
N ALA A 14 -21.98 4.32 -16.57
CA ALA A 14 -23.24 3.70 -16.26
C ALA A 14 -23.02 2.19 -16.06
N PHE A 15 -22.95 1.75 -14.79
CA PHE A 15 -22.95 0.33 -14.44
C PHE A 15 -24.37 -0.26 -14.58
N GLY A 16 -24.80 -0.42 -15.82
CA GLY A 16 -25.99 -1.16 -16.22
C GLY A 16 -25.60 -2.54 -16.76
N THR A 17 -25.60 -3.54 -15.89
CA THR A 17 -25.90 -4.97 -16.16
C THR A 17 -25.59 -5.75 -14.88
N ASP A 18 -26.51 -6.63 -14.45
CA ASP A 18 -26.28 -7.47 -13.27
C ASP A 18 -25.08 -8.41 -13.44
N LYS A 19 -24.75 -8.80 -14.67
CA LYS A 19 -23.52 -9.55 -14.99
C LYS A 19 -22.23 -8.80 -14.63
N ALA A 20 -22.17 -7.49 -14.90
CA ALA A 20 -21.02 -6.66 -14.51
C ALA A 20 -20.90 -6.56 -12.98
N ARG A 21 -22.03 -6.48 -12.27
CA ARG A 21 -22.07 -6.44 -10.80
C ARG A 21 -21.60 -7.75 -10.16
N SER A 22 -22.03 -8.90 -10.67
CA SER A 22 -21.60 -10.21 -10.17
C SER A 22 -20.12 -10.47 -10.47
N SER A 23 -19.63 -10.05 -11.64
CA SER A 23 -18.20 -10.14 -11.98
C SER A 23 -17.32 -9.34 -11.02
N LEU A 24 -17.76 -8.16 -10.58
CA LEU A 24 -17.04 -7.34 -9.61
C LEU A 24 -17.03 -7.97 -8.20
N VAL A 25 -18.12 -8.61 -7.79
CA VAL A 25 -18.18 -9.34 -6.51
C VAL A 25 -17.23 -10.54 -6.52
N ILE A 26 -17.22 -11.31 -7.61
CA ILE A 26 -16.29 -12.45 -7.78
C ILE A 26 -14.84 -11.95 -7.84
N GLY A 27 -14.58 -10.84 -8.52
CA GLY A 27 -13.26 -10.19 -8.53
C GLY A 27 -12.82 -9.76 -7.13
N ALA A 28 -13.72 -9.14 -6.36
CA ALA A 28 -13.45 -8.74 -4.98
C ALA A 28 -13.15 -9.94 -4.07
N LEU A 29 -13.86 -11.07 -4.24
CA LEU A 29 -13.55 -12.32 -3.51
C LEU A 29 -12.13 -12.81 -3.80
N GLY A 30 -11.69 -12.73 -5.06
CA GLY A 30 -10.38 -13.17 -5.50
C GLY A 30 -9.21 -12.30 -5.05
N VAL A 31 -9.44 -11.02 -4.78
CA VAL A 31 -8.35 -10.06 -4.53
C VAL A 31 -8.41 -9.47 -3.12
N VAL A 32 -9.60 -9.17 -2.60
CA VAL A 32 -9.74 -8.39 -1.36
C VAL A 32 -9.80 -9.28 -0.12
N PHE A 33 -10.41 -10.46 -0.24
CA PHE A 33 -10.74 -11.32 0.91
C PHE A 33 -9.82 -12.52 1.09
N GLY A 34 -8.69 -12.56 0.37
CA GLY A 34 -7.73 -13.65 0.50
C GLY A 34 -7.19 -13.76 1.93
N ASP A 35 -6.61 -12.67 2.46
CA ASP A 35 -5.98 -12.64 3.79
C ASP A 35 -6.96 -13.05 4.90
N LEU A 36 -8.00 -12.24 5.12
CA LEU A 36 -9.06 -12.50 6.10
C LEU A 36 -9.74 -13.86 5.88
N GLY A 37 -9.95 -14.25 4.64
CA GLY A 37 -10.61 -15.52 4.29
C GLY A 37 -9.76 -16.77 4.57
N THR A 38 -8.44 -16.62 4.77
CA THR A 38 -7.52 -17.72 5.09
C THR A 38 -7.18 -17.82 6.57
N SER A 39 -7.51 -16.82 7.38
CA SER A 39 -7.40 -16.84 8.84
C SER A 39 -7.98 -18.09 9.52
N PRO A 40 -9.09 -18.70 9.06
CA PRO A 40 -9.61 -19.94 9.64
C PRO A 40 -8.63 -21.12 9.66
N ILE A 41 -7.58 -21.11 8.83
CA ILE A 41 -6.56 -22.17 8.80
C ILE A 41 -5.81 -22.23 10.14
N TYR A 42 -5.52 -21.08 10.75
CA TYR A 42 -4.62 -21.00 11.90
C TYR A 42 -5.25 -20.42 13.18
N THR A 43 -6.34 -19.63 13.11
CA THR A 43 -6.83 -18.91 14.32
C THR A 43 -7.18 -19.82 15.50
N ILE A 44 -8.01 -20.84 15.31
CA ILE A 44 -8.46 -21.70 16.42
C ILE A 44 -7.30 -22.55 16.95
N GLN A 45 -6.44 -23.04 16.05
CA GLN A 45 -5.21 -23.76 16.40
C GLN A 45 -4.32 -22.89 17.29
N THR A 46 -4.09 -21.63 16.93
CA THR A 46 -3.25 -20.71 17.72
C THR A 46 -3.87 -20.36 19.07
N ILE A 47 -5.21 -20.18 19.15
CA ILE A 47 -5.86 -19.83 20.43
C ILE A 47 -5.72 -20.95 21.47
N PHE A 48 -5.82 -22.21 21.03
CA PHE A 48 -5.75 -23.37 21.92
C PHE A 48 -4.39 -24.08 21.90
N ASP A 49 -3.35 -23.43 21.36
CA ASP A 49 -2.00 -24.01 21.31
C ASP A 49 -1.47 -24.28 22.73
N PRO A 50 -1.20 -25.54 23.09
CA PRO A 50 -0.64 -25.89 24.40
C PRO A 50 0.76 -25.29 24.64
N HIS A 51 1.46 -24.88 23.59
CA HIS A 51 2.78 -24.27 23.64
C HIS A 51 2.74 -22.74 23.69
N ASP A 52 1.55 -22.11 23.71
CA ASP A 52 1.43 -20.68 23.95
C ASP A 52 2.02 -20.33 25.34
N PRO A 53 2.72 -19.19 25.49
CA PRO A 53 3.17 -18.69 26.80
C PRO A 53 2.04 -18.57 27.85
N HIS A 54 0.81 -18.38 27.39
CA HIS A 54 -0.42 -18.28 28.17
C HIS A 54 -1.46 -19.27 27.64
N PRO A 55 -1.28 -20.58 27.85
CA PRO A 55 -2.10 -21.60 27.22
C PRO A 55 -3.53 -21.59 27.80
N ILE A 56 -4.52 -21.74 26.92
CA ILE A 56 -5.93 -21.72 27.29
C ILE A 56 -6.45 -23.16 27.40
N PRO A 57 -6.92 -23.61 28.58
CA PRO A 57 -7.46 -24.95 28.72
C PRO A 57 -8.67 -25.16 27.81
N ILE A 58 -8.71 -26.30 27.11
CA ILE A 58 -9.87 -26.69 26.28
C ILE A 58 -10.99 -27.18 27.21
N THR A 59 -11.82 -26.25 27.67
CA THR A 59 -13.06 -26.51 28.41
C THR A 59 -14.26 -26.02 27.60
N THR A 60 -15.44 -26.56 27.87
CA THR A 60 -16.68 -26.11 27.21
C THR A 60 -16.89 -24.62 27.40
N ALA A 61 -16.71 -24.09 28.61
CA ALA A 61 -16.86 -22.66 28.88
C ALA A 61 -15.87 -21.80 28.05
N ASN A 62 -14.60 -22.21 27.99
CA ASN A 62 -13.59 -21.47 27.23
C ASN A 62 -13.85 -21.54 25.72
N LEU A 63 -14.30 -22.68 25.20
CA LEU A 63 -14.65 -22.81 23.77
C LEU A 63 -15.80 -21.88 23.37
N TYR A 64 -16.89 -21.84 24.15
CA TYR A 64 -18.00 -20.93 23.85
C TYR A 64 -17.59 -19.46 24.01
N GLY A 65 -16.83 -19.13 25.06
CA GLY A 65 -16.31 -17.78 25.30
C GLY A 65 -15.41 -17.29 24.16
N VAL A 66 -14.43 -18.10 23.76
CA VAL A 66 -13.47 -17.79 22.69
C VAL A 66 -14.16 -17.62 21.34
N VAL A 67 -15.03 -18.55 20.95
CA VAL A 67 -15.70 -18.51 19.64
C VAL A 67 -16.66 -17.32 19.56
N SER A 68 -17.36 -17.02 20.66
CA SER A 68 -18.16 -15.80 20.77
C SER A 68 -17.29 -14.55 20.63
N LEU A 69 -16.11 -14.53 21.27
CA LEU A 69 -15.16 -13.42 21.18
C LEU A 69 -14.62 -13.24 19.76
N VAL A 70 -14.28 -14.32 19.05
CA VAL A 70 -13.91 -14.30 17.62
C VAL A 70 -15.03 -13.69 16.78
N PHE A 71 -16.25 -14.20 16.92
CA PHE A 71 -17.40 -13.72 16.17
C PHE A 71 -17.64 -12.22 16.39
N TRP A 72 -17.75 -11.78 17.65
CA TRP A 72 -18.03 -10.38 17.96
C TRP A 72 -16.87 -9.45 17.61
N SER A 73 -15.62 -9.95 17.64
CA SER A 73 -14.46 -9.17 17.19
C SER A 73 -14.49 -8.96 15.66
N VAL A 74 -14.84 -9.98 14.88
CA VAL A 74 -15.08 -9.86 13.42
C VAL A 74 -16.25 -8.91 13.14
N MET A 75 -17.33 -8.97 13.92
CA MET A 75 -18.47 -8.06 13.75
C MET A 75 -18.10 -6.61 14.09
N VAL A 76 -17.37 -6.36 15.17
CA VAL A 76 -17.00 -5.00 15.59
C VAL A 76 -15.92 -4.42 14.68
N ILE A 77 -14.82 -5.14 14.46
CA ILE A 77 -13.68 -4.60 13.71
C ILE A 77 -13.97 -4.62 12.21
N VAL A 78 -14.29 -5.78 11.64
CA VAL A 78 -14.41 -5.88 10.17
C VAL A 78 -15.73 -5.28 9.70
N THR A 79 -16.86 -5.67 10.31
CA THR A 79 -18.17 -5.26 9.80
C THR A 79 -18.53 -3.83 10.19
N LEU A 80 -18.42 -3.49 11.48
CA LEU A 80 -18.79 -2.17 11.98
C LEU A 80 -17.71 -1.13 11.66
N THR A 81 -16.46 -1.34 12.09
CA THR A 81 -15.39 -0.35 11.89
C THR A 81 -15.03 -0.22 10.41
N TYR A 82 -14.66 -1.31 9.73
CA TYR A 82 -14.17 -1.19 8.34
C TYR A 82 -15.30 -1.02 7.32
N VAL A 83 -16.17 -2.02 7.19
CA VAL A 83 -17.17 -2.06 6.11
C VAL A 83 -18.24 -0.97 6.24
N THR A 84 -18.68 -0.68 7.46
CA THR A 84 -19.77 0.29 7.71
C THR A 84 -19.25 1.72 7.84
N LEU A 85 -18.13 1.93 8.54
CA LEU A 85 -17.61 3.27 8.87
C LEU A 85 -16.45 3.70 7.97
N VAL A 86 -15.27 3.07 8.08
CA VAL A 86 -14.02 3.51 7.45
C VAL A 86 -14.12 3.56 5.93
N MET A 87 -14.75 2.57 5.28
CA MET A 87 -14.96 2.56 3.82
C MET A 87 -15.82 3.72 3.30
N ARG A 88 -16.45 4.53 4.17
CA ARG A 88 -17.13 5.76 3.74
C ARG A 88 -16.17 6.93 3.53
N ALA A 89 -14.96 6.85 4.06
CA ALA A 89 -13.96 7.92 4.03
C ALA A 89 -13.01 7.77 2.83
N ASP A 90 -13.54 7.79 1.60
CA ASP A 90 -12.70 7.73 0.39
C ASP A 90 -12.03 9.07 0.03
N ASN A 91 -10.92 9.00 -0.69
CA ASN A 91 -10.30 10.13 -1.39
C ASN A 91 -10.32 9.87 -2.90
N ASP A 92 -11.29 10.45 -3.60
CA ASP A 92 -11.51 10.26 -5.05
C ASP A 92 -11.74 8.78 -5.42
N GLY A 93 -12.44 8.03 -4.55
CA GLY A 93 -12.69 6.60 -4.71
C GLY A 93 -11.61 5.67 -4.15
N GLU A 94 -10.41 6.19 -3.85
CA GLU A 94 -9.33 5.44 -3.22
C GLU A 94 -9.52 5.36 -1.70
N GLY A 95 -9.14 4.22 -1.13
CA GLY A 95 -9.17 3.98 0.32
C GLY A 95 -7.78 3.73 0.90
N GLY A 96 -7.74 3.21 2.12
CA GLY A 96 -6.50 2.93 2.85
C GLY A 96 -6.01 4.09 3.73
N ILE A 97 -4.99 3.80 4.53
CA ILE A 97 -4.42 4.76 5.48
C ILE A 97 -3.83 5.99 4.79
N MET A 98 -3.31 5.84 3.57
CA MET A 98 -2.75 6.93 2.77
C MET A 98 -3.81 7.89 2.25
N ALA A 99 -5.00 7.39 1.89
CA ALA A 99 -6.15 8.21 1.57
C ALA A 99 -6.57 9.05 2.79
N LEU A 100 -6.61 8.44 3.99
CA LEU A 100 -6.91 9.17 5.23
C LEU A 100 -5.87 10.25 5.52
N ILE A 101 -4.57 9.97 5.40
CA ILE A 101 -3.50 10.97 5.59
C ILE A 101 -3.67 12.14 4.63
N THR A 102 -4.02 11.87 3.37
CA THR A 102 -4.25 12.90 2.35
C THR A 102 -5.43 13.79 2.74
N LEU A 103 -6.54 13.20 3.19
CA LEU A 103 -7.71 13.93 3.70
C LEU A 103 -7.36 14.77 4.94
N VAL A 104 -6.65 14.21 5.91
CA VAL A 104 -6.22 14.92 7.13
C VAL A 104 -5.34 16.13 6.79
N ARG A 105 -4.43 15.99 5.82
CA ARG A 105 -3.55 17.09 5.39
C ARG A 105 -4.28 18.18 4.61
N ARG A 106 -5.27 17.83 3.80
CA ARG A 106 -6.06 18.80 3.00
C ARG A 106 -7.06 19.58 3.86
N LEU A 107 -7.73 18.92 4.79
CA LEU A 107 -8.90 19.47 5.48
C LEU A 107 -8.57 20.44 6.62
N GLY A 108 -7.32 20.51 7.10
CA GLY A 108 -6.87 21.52 8.08
C GLY A 108 -7.86 21.73 9.25
N GLY A 109 -8.03 20.74 10.12
CA GLY A 109 -9.14 20.69 11.09
C GLY A 109 -9.03 21.59 12.33
N PRO A 110 -10.05 21.53 13.24
CA PRO A 110 -10.22 22.40 14.41
C PRO A 110 -9.04 22.45 15.40
N GLY A 111 -8.19 21.42 15.44
CA GLY A 111 -6.99 21.35 16.29
C GLY A 111 -5.78 22.13 15.74
N GLY A 112 -5.93 22.80 14.59
CA GLY A 112 -4.86 23.55 13.94
C GLY A 112 -3.84 22.67 13.21
N ARG A 113 -2.85 23.34 12.59
CA ARG A 113 -1.84 22.73 11.71
C ARG A 113 -0.96 21.70 12.42
N ARG A 114 -0.81 21.80 13.74
CA ARG A 114 0.00 20.87 14.57
C ARG A 114 -0.67 19.51 14.74
N THR A 115 -1.97 19.46 15.06
CA THR A 115 -2.69 18.19 15.20
C THR A 115 -2.75 17.43 13.88
N ALA A 116 -3.02 18.12 12.77
CA ALA A 116 -3.00 17.50 11.44
C ALA A 116 -1.61 16.95 11.08
N ALA A 117 -0.53 17.66 11.45
CA ALA A 117 0.83 17.17 11.25
C ALA A 117 1.15 15.94 12.10
N MET A 118 0.74 15.92 13.38
CA MET A 118 0.92 14.77 14.27
C MET A 118 0.15 13.54 13.77
N LEU A 119 -1.10 13.73 13.35
CA LEU A 119 -1.92 12.67 12.76
C LEU A 119 -1.33 12.15 11.45
N ALA A 120 -0.77 13.03 10.61
CA ALA A 120 -0.06 12.59 9.40
C ALA A 120 1.18 11.76 9.76
N VAL A 121 1.95 12.14 10.78
CA VAL A 121 3.08 11.36 11.30
C VAL A 121 2.61 9.99 11.78
N LEU A 122 1.53 9.95 12.55
CA LEU A 122 0.95 8.70 13.04
C LEU A 122 0.44 7.82 11.89
N GLY A 123 -0.20 8.42 10.87
CA GLY A 123 -0.63 7.69 9.68
C GLY A 123 0.52 7.09 8.88
N ILE A 124 1.66 7.80 8.76
CA ILE A 124 2.86 7.24 8.12
C ILE A 124 3.41 6.08 8.95
N PHE A 125 3.34 6.17 10.28
CA PHE A 125 3.71 5.06 11.15
C PHE A 125 2.80 3.85 10.92
N GLY A 126 1.48 4.04 10.80
CA GLY A 126 0.56 2.96 10.42
C GLY A 126 0.82 2.39 9.02
N ALA A 127 1.10 3.24 8.02
CA ALA A 127 1.51 2.80 6.70
C ALA A 127 2.84 2.01 6.73
N SER A 128 3.71 2.31 7.70
CA SER A 128 4.97 1.59 7.91
C SER A 128 4.72 0.22 8.58
N LEU A 129 3.79 0.14 9.53
CA LEU A 129 3.35 -1.12 10.14
C LEU A 129 2.73 -2.06 9.11
N PHE A 130 1.99 -1.52 8.12
CA PHE A 130 1.46 -2.27 7.00
C PHE A 130 2.54 -2.98 6.17
N PHE A 131 3.75 -2.41 6.03
CA PHE A 131 4.86 -3.15 5.41
C PHE A 131 5.32 -4.35 6.25
N GLY A 132 5.24 -4.25 7.58
CA GLY A 132 5.51 -5.37 8.48
C GLY A 132 4.50 -6.50 8.30
N ASP A 133 3.21 -6.15 8.27
CA ASP A 133 2.12 -7.07 7.93
C ASP A 133 2.34 -7.74 6.56
N SER A 134 2.70 -6.95 5.55
CA SER A 134 2.96 -7.44 4.19
C SER A 134 4.11 -8.43 4.06
N MET A 135 5.01 -8.48 5.04
CA MET A 135 6.09 -9.47 5.09
C MET A 135 5.67 -10.74 5.82
N ILE A 136 4.78 -10.65 6.81
CA ILE A 136 4.42 -11.80 7.64
C ILE A 136 3.25 -12.58 7.03
N THR A 137 2.25 -11.91 6.46
CA THR A 137 1.06 -12.57 5.92
C THR A 137 1.38 -13.68 4.90
N PRO A 138 2.28 -13.47 3.92
CA PRO A 138 2.67 -14.55 3.01
C PRO A 138 3.38 -15.71 3.72
N ALA A 139 4.18 -15.42 4.74
CA ALA A 139 4.90 -16.44 5.50
C ALA A 139 3.93 -17.30 6.32
N ILE A 140 3.03 -16.69 7.11
CA ILE A 140 2.10 -17.44 7.97
C ILE A 140 1.04 -18.19 7.17
N SER A 141 0.50 -17.56 6.12
CA SER A 141 -0.56 -18.15 5.30
C SER A 141 -0.03 -19.35 4.50
N VAL A 142 1.11 -19.20 3.83
CA VAL A 142 1.65 -20.31 3.03
C VAL A 142 2.14 -21.44 3.94
N ILE A 143 2.87 -21.15 5.04
CA ILE A 143 3.30 -22.19 5.98
C ILE A 143 2.10 -22.94 6.54
N SER A 144 1.10 -22.23 7.07
CA SER A 144 -0.08 -22.87 7.68
C SER A 144 -0.86 -23.75 6.69
N SER A 145 -0.95 -23.35 5.41
CA SER A 145 -1.58 -24.19 4.39
C SER A 145 -0.80 -25.50 4.14
N VAL A 146 0.53 -25.43 4.09
CA VAL A 146 1.41 -26.57 3.80
C VAL A 146 1.54 -27.49 5.02
N GLU A 147 1.39 -26.96 6.24
CA GLU A 147 1.36 -27.75 7.47
C GLU A 147 0.24 -28.79 7.51
N GLY A 148 -0.83 -28.62 6.72
CA GLY A 148 -1.85 -29.64 6.53
C GLY A 148 -1.30 -30.98 6.04
N LEU A 149 -0.12 -31.00 5.38
CA LEU A 149 0.56 -32.25 5.00
C LEU A 149 0.99 -33.09 6.21
N LYS A 150 1.30 -32.47 7.35
CA LYS A 150 1.67 -33.18 8.59
C LYS A 150 0.52 -34.07 9.10
N VAL A 151 -0.72 -33.63 8.87
CA VAL A 151 -1.95 -34.36 9.26
C VAL A 151 -2.18 -35.59 8.39
N ILE A 152 -1.72 -35.56 7.14
CA ILE A 152 -1.84 -36.68 6.20
C ILE A 152 -0.74 -37.70 6.49
N GLN A 153 0.50 -37.23 6.57
CA GLN A 153 1.65 -38.08 6.86
C GLN A 153 2.72 -37.29 7.64
N PRO A 154 3.00 -37.65 8.90
CA PRO A 154 3.93 -36.89 9.76
C PRO A 154 5.34 -36.69 9.17
N ARG A 155 5.82 -37.64 8.36
CA ARG A 155 7.13 -37.55 7.67
C ARG A 155 7.21 -36.41 6.64
N LEU A 156 6.08 -35.90 6.16
CA LEU A 156 6.05 -34.73 5.28
C LEU A 156 6.33 -33.41 6.03
N GLY A 157 6.40 -33.45 7.36
CA GLY A 157 6.72 -32.29 8.21
C GLY A 157 8.05 -31.64 7.87
N ASP A 158 9.08 -32.44 7.55
CA ASP A 158 10.42 -31.93 7.20
C ASP A 158 10.43 -31.18 5.87
N PHE A 159 9.44 -31.42 5.01
CA PHE A 159 9.30 -30.77 3.70
C PHE A 159 8.45 -29.49 3.75
N VAL A 160 7.82 -29.15 4.87
CA VAL A 160 6.95 -27.96 4.97
C VAL A 160 7.72 -26.67 4.65
N VAL A 161 8.88 -26.46 5.28
CA VAL A 161 9.68 -25.24 5.06
C VAL A 161 10.22 -25.18 3.62
N PRO A 162 10.85 -26.24 3.05
CA PRO A 162 11.27 -26.24 1.65
C PRO A 162 10.13 -25.99 0.66
N ILE A 163 8.97 -26.65 0.82
CA ILE A 163 7.81 -26.46 -0.06
C ILE A 163 7.31 -25.03 0.02
N THR A 164 7.20 -24.47 1.22
CA THR A 164 6.78 -23.08 1.43
C THR A 164 7.74 -22.10 0.75
N ALA A 165 9.05 -22.29 0.90
CA ALA A 165 10.06 -21.46 0.25
C ALA A 165 9.95 -21.50 -1.28
N VAL A 166 9.73 -22.69 -1.86
CA VAL A 166 9.50 -22.85 -3.32
C VAL A 166 8.25 -22.11 -3.75
N ILE A 167 7.13 -22.26 -3.02
CA ILE A 167 5.88 -21.56 -3.32
C ILE A 167 6.10 -20.03 -3.30
N ILE A 168 6.80 -19.50 -2.30
CA ILE A 168 7.10 -18.08 -2.19
C ILE A 168 8.00 -17.60 -3.33
N VAL A 169 9.07 -18.33 -3.67
CA VAL A 169 9.94 -17.94 -4.79
C VAL A 169 9.16 -17.92 -6.10
N VAL A 170 8.35 -18.94 -6.37
CA VAL A 170 7.47 -18.97 -7.54
C VAL A 170 6.50 -17.79 -7.52
N LEU A 171 5.83 -17.55 -6.40
CA LEU A 171 4.91 -16.44 -6.21
C LEU A 171 5.56 -15.10 -6.60
N PHE A 172 6.71 -14.80 -6.02
CA PHE A 172 7.43 -13.54 -6.24
C PHE A 172 8.05 -13.43 -7.64
N ALA A 173 8.41 -14.55 -8.28
CA ALA A 173 8.93 -14.59 -9.65
C ALA A 173 7.84 -14.26 -10.70
N PHE A 174 6.58 -14.58 -10.41
CA PHE A 174 5.46 -14.34 -11.34
C PHE A 174 4.80 -12.95 -11.19
N GLN A 175 5.23 -12.11 -10.24
CA GLN A 175 4.65 -10.77 -10.01
C GLN A 175 4.73 -9.83 -11.22
N ASN A 176 5.78 -9.96 -12.04
CA ASN A 176 6.00 -9.09 -13.20
C ASN A 176 5.03 -9.32 -14.37
N ARG A 177 4.36 -10.48 -14.42
CA ARG A 177 3.41 -10.84 -15.51
C ARG A 177 2.02 -10.27 -15.30
N GLY A 178 1.81 -9.51 -14.23
CA GLY A 178 0.58 -8.79 -13.94
C GLY A 178 -0.57 -9.68 -13.45
N THR A 179 -1.42 -9.12 -12.61
CA THR A 179 -2.64 -9.77 -12.09
C THR A 179 -3.72 -9.94 -13.16
N ALA A 180 -3.60 -9.32 -14.34
CA ALA A 180 -4.61 -9.40 -15.40
C ALA A 180 -4.79 -10.82 -15.99
N THR A 181 -3.72 -11.61 -16.14
CA THR A 181 -3.80 -12.97 -16.70
C THR A 181 -4.24 -14.00 -15.66
N ILE A 182 -3.77 -13.86 -14.42
CA ILE A 182 -3.99 -14.83 -13.33
C ILE A 182 -5.24 -14.47 -12.50
N GLY A 183 -5.58 -13.18 -12.37
CA GLY A 183 -6.68 -12.67 -11.56
C GLY A 183 -8.07 -13.15 -12.00
N ARG A 184 -8.23 -13.58 -13.25
CA ARG A 184 -9.47 -14.22 -13.73
C ARG A 184 -9.74 -15.56 -13.03
N LEU A 185 -8.69 -16.26 -12.58
CA LEU A 185 -8.82 -17.54 -11.87
C LEU A 185 -8.97 -17.36 -10.35
N PHE A 186 -8.50 -16.23 -9.79
CA PHE A 186 -8.54 -15.99 -8.35
C PHE A 186 -9.96 -15.98 -7.78
N GLY A 187 -10.88 -15.27 -8.44
CA GLY A 187 -12.28 -15.19 -8.01
C GLY A 187 -12.94 -16.58 -7.90
N PRO A 188 -12.95 -17.39 -8.98
CA PRO A 188 -13.47 -18.75 -8.94
C PRO A 188 -12.84 -19.65 -7.86
N VAL A 189 -11.51 -19.62 -7.70
CA VAL A 189 -10.82 -20.41 -6.66
C VAL A 189 -11.27 -19.99 -5.27
N MET A 190 -11.38 -18.69 -5.01
CA MET A 190 -11.85 -18.18 -3.72
C MET A 190 -13.33 -18.51 -3.46
N VAL A 191 -14.18 -18.55 -4.48
CA VAL A 191 -15.56 -19.04 -4.33
C VAL A 191 -15.57 -20.50 -3.89
N VAL A 192 -14.77 -21.36 -4.55
CA VAL A 192 -14.65 -22.77 -4.16
C VAL A 192 -14.11 -22.90 -2.74
N TRP A 193 -13.11 -22.08 -2.36
CA TRP A 193 -12.58 -22.02 -1.00
C TRP A 193 -13.66 -21.69 0.04
N PHE A 194 -14.40 -20.59 -0.13
CA PHE A 194 -15.41 -20.17 0.84
C PHE A 194 -16.56 -21.18 0.96
N VAL A 195 -16.98 -21.77 -0.17
CA VAL A 195 -17.99 -22.85 -0.16
C VAL A 195 -17.45 -24.08 0.58
N ALA A 196 -16.20 -24.46 0.33
CA ALA A 196 -15.59 -25.64 0.97
C ALA A 196 -15.44 -25.47 2.49
N ILE A 197 -14.90 -24.33 2.96
CA ILE A 197 -14.75 -24.10 4.41
C ILE A 197 -16.11 -23.93 5.10
N GLY A 198 -17.09 -23.32 4.41
CA GLY A 198 -18.46 -23.20 4.91
C GLY A 198 -19.14 -24.57 5.05
N ALA A 199 -19.00 -25.44 4.04
CA ALA A 199 -19.54 -26.80 4.08
C ALA A 199 -18.89 -27.66 5.17
N CYS A 200 -17.56 -27.60 5.32
CA CYS A 200 -16.85 -28.26 6.41
C CYS A 200 -17.27 -27.71 7.78
N GLY A 201 -17.46 -26.39 7.89
CA GLY A 201 -17.97 -25.73 9.09
C GLY A 201 -19.34 -26.24 9.51
N VAL A 202 -20.30 -26.28 8.56
CA VAL A 202 -21.63 -26.86 8.79
C VAL A 202 -21.53 -28.31 9.23
N ALA A 203 -20.72 -29.13 8.56
CA ALA A 203 -20.53 -30.53 8.95
C ALA A 203 -20.01 -30.65 10.40
N GLY A 204 -19.05 -29.83 10.82
CA GLY A 204 -18.58 -29.79 12.21
C GLY A 204 -19.69 -29.40 13.20
N ILE A 205 -20.45 -28.35 12.88
CA ILE A 205 -21.55 -27.86 13.73
C ILE A 205 -22.63 -28.93 13.91
N THR A 206 -22.96 -29.72 12.89
CA THR A 206 -24.01 -30.74 13.00
C THR A 206 -23.73 -31.80 14.06
N ALA A 207 -22.46 -32.04 14.42
CA ALA A 207 -22.10 -32.95 15.50
C ALA A 207 -22.39 -32.36 16.90
N HIS A 208 -22.28 -31.03 17.06
CA HIS A 208 -22.53 -30.32 18.32
C HIS A 208 -23.27 -28.99 18.05
N PRO A 209 -24.56 -29.03 17.68
CA PRO A 209 -25.30 -27.85 17.24
C PRO A 209 -25.44 -26.76 18.33
N GLN A 210 -25.29 -27.14 19.59
CA GLN A 210 -25.33 -26.22 20.73
C GLN A 210 -24.25 -25.14 20.66
N ILE A 211 -23.14 -25.36 19.93
CA ILE A 211 -22.08 -24.35 19.75
C ILE A 211 -22.62 -23.03 19.18
N LEU A 212 -23.74 -23.06 18.45
CA LEU A 212 -24.37 -21.87 17.87
C LEU A 212 -24.86 -20.88 18.93
N GLU A 213 -25.09 -21.31 20.18
CA GLU A 213 -25.42 -20.40 21.28
C GLU A 213 -24.31 -19.36 21.51
N ALA A 214 -23.05 -19.66 21.15
CA ALA A 214 -21.92 -18.75 21.24
C ALA A 214 -22.06 -17.50 20.32
N LEU A 215 -23.01 -17.47 19.39
CA LEU A 215 -23.36 -16.25 18.64
C LEU A 215 -23.89 -15.14 19.57
N SER A 216 -24.47 -15.52 20.72
CA SER A 216 -24.91 -14.55 21.72
C SER A 216 -23.69 -13.82 22.32
N PRO A 217 -23.71 -12.47 22.38
CA PRO A 217 -22.61 -11.68 22.96
C PRO A 217 -22.44 -11.95 24.46
N THR A 218 -23.45 -12.53 25.10
CA THR A 218 -23.40 -12.90 26.51
C THR A 218 -22.23 -13.83 26.81
N TYR A 219 -21.87 -14.76 25.92
CA TYR A 219 -20.72 -15.66 26.13
C TYR A 219 -19.40 -14.91 26.10
N ALA A 220 -19.18 -14.02 25.13
CA ALA A 220 -17.99 -13.18 25.06
C ALA A 220 -17.89 -12.25 26.28
N LEU A 221 -18.99 -11.60 26.66
CA LEU A 221 -19.04 -10.70 27.83
C LEU A 221 -18.82 -11.48 29.13
N SER A 222 -19.47 -12.62 29.32
CA SER A 222 -19.27 -13.47 30.50
C SER A 222 -17.85 -14.01 30.57
N PHE A 223 -17.22 -14.30 29.42
CA PHE A 223 -15.84 -14.75 29.36
C PHE A 223 -14.88 -13.63 29.75
N LEU A 224 -15.08 -12.41 29.23
CA LEU A 224 -14.29 -11.23 29.58
C LEU A 224 -14.45 -10.82 31.05
N PHE A 225 -15.67 -10.82 31.59
CA PHE A 225 -15.89 -10.37 32.98
C PHE A 225 -15.74 -11.47 34.03
N GLY A 226 -16.00 -12.73 33.66
CA GLY A 226 -15.89 -13.88 34.58
C GLY A 226 -14.49 -14.51 34.62
N HIS A 227 -13.75 -14.48 33.49
CA HIS A 227 -12.42 -15.06 33.36
C HIS A 227 -11.47 -14.12 32.61
N PHE A 228 -11.38 -12.87 33.10
CA PHE A 228 -10.67 -11.79 32.41
C PHE A 228 -9.25 -12.15 31.98
N GLU A 229 -8.45 -12.81 32.82
CA GLU A 229 -7.07 -13.18 32.45
C GLU A 229 -7.02 -14.08 31.23
N VAL A 230 -7.80 -15.17 31.23
CA VAL A 230 -7.87 -16.13 30.11
C VAL A 230 -8.43 -15.46 28.86
N ALA A 231 -9.47 -14.65 29.00
CA ALA A 231 -10.07 -13.91 27.90
C ALA A 231 -9.10 -12.87 27.32
N PHE A 232 -8.37 -12.15 28.17
CA PHE A 232 -7.39 -11.15 27.78
C PHE A 232 -6.23 -11.76 26.99
N PHE A 233 -5.65 -12.88 27.44
CA PHE A 233 -4.62 -13.57 26.66
C PHE A 233 -5.15 -14.16 25.36
N SER A 234 -6.41 -14.62 25.35
CA SER A 234 -7.05 -15.11 24.12
C SER A 234 -7.15 -14.04 23.05
N LEU A 235 -7.35 -12.75 23.42
CA LEU A 235 -7.44 -11.64 22.46
C LEU A 235 -6.18 -11.50 21.61
N ALA A 236 -5.01 -11.85 22.14
CA ALA A 236 -3.75 -11.83 21.40
C ALA A 236 -3.73 -12.82 20.23
N ALA A 237 -4.50 -13.91 20.30
CA ALA A 237 -4.67 -14.86 19.20
C ALA A 237 -5.98 -14.62 18.41
N VAL A 238 -7.05 -14.13 19.04
CA VAL A 238 -8.31 -13.76 18.35
C VAL A 238 -8.09 -12.67 17.31
N VAL A 239 -7.09 -11.81 17.50
CA VAL A 239 -6.68 -10.82 16.51
C VAL A 239 -6.45 -11.43 15.12
N LEU A 240 -6.01 -12.69 15.06
CA LEU A 240 -5.75 -13.43 13.82
C LEU A 240 -7.01 -13.63 12.96
N ALA A 241 -8.21 -13.52 13.53
CA ALA A 241 -9.46 -13.59 12.78
C ALA A 241 -9.86 -12.28 12.09
N VAL A 242 -9.28 -11.15 12.49
CA VAL A 242 -9.62 -9.82 11.95
C VAL A 242 -8.53 -9.27 11.03
N THR A 243 -7.53 -10.07 10.73
CA THR A 243 -6.39 -9.73 9.88
C THR A 243 -6.85 -9.54 8.45
N GLY A 244 -6.24 -8.60 7.73
CA GLY A 244 -6.65 -8.24 6.38
C GLY A 244 -7.83 -7.28 6.32
N ALA A 245 -8.38 -6.81 7.44
CA ALA A 245 -9.40 -5.75 7.47
C ALA A 245 -8.91 -4.48 6.74
N GLU A 246 -7.63 -4.15 6.86
CA GLU A 246 -6.99 -3.04 6.13
C GLU A 246 -6.97 -3.23 4.61
N ALA A 247 -6.85 -4.46 4.12
CA ALA A 247 -6.84 -4.76 2.69
C ALA A 247 -8.20 -4.44 2.06
N LEU A 248 -9.31 -4.70 2.78
CA LEU A 248 -10.66 -4.29 2.36
C LEU A 248 -10.74 -2.80 2.08
N TYR A 249 -10.04 -1.99 2.88
CA TYR A 249 -10.06 -0.55 2.73
C TYR A 249 -9.08 -0.07 1.66
N ALA A 250 -7.90 -0.67 1.55
CA ALA A 250 -6.90 -0.31 0.55
C ALA A 250 -7.37 -0.58 -0.89
N ASP A 251 -8.06 -1.70 -1.14
CA ASP A 251 -8.50 -2.12 -2.48
C ASP A 251 -9.84 -1.52 -2.93
N MET A 252 -10.35 -0.52 -2.20
CA MET A 252 -11.60 0.14 -2.53
C MET A 252 -11.54 0.86 -3.88
N GLY A 253 -10.37 1.37 -4.29
CA GLY A 253 -10.16 2.02 -5.58
C GLY A 253 -10.44 1.11 -6.79
N HIS A 254 -10.26 -0.20 -6.64
CA HIS A 254 -10.39 -1.17 -7.74
C HIS A 254 -11.80 -1.74 -7.87
N PHE A 255 -12.45 -2.08 -6.75
CA PHE A 255 -13.74 -2.80 -6.76
C PHE A 255 -14.92 -1.94 -6.31
N GLY A 256 -14.65 -0.86 -5.59
CA GLY A 256 -15.66 -0.01 -4.98
C GLY A 256 -16.34 -0.65 -3.77
N ARG A 257 -16.85 0.21 -2.89
CA ARG A 257 -17.51 -0.20 -1.64
C ARG A 257 -18.65 -1.23 -1.82
N PRO A 258 -19.63 -1.06 -2.74
CA PRO A 258 -20.78 -1.97 -2.81
C PRO A 258 -20.42 -3.41 -3.21
N ALA A 259 -19.34 -3.63 -3.97
CA ALA A 259 -18.91 -4.97 -4.33
C ALA A 259 -18.28 -5.68 -3.13
N ILE A 260 -17.36 -5.00 -2.44
CA ILE A 260 -16.68 -5.48 -1.23
C ILE A 260 -17.71 -5.77 -0.13
N THR A 261 -18.63 -4.85 0.16
CA THR A 261 -19.66 -5.06 1.19
C THR A 261 -20.54 -6.28 0.92
N ARG A 262 -20.94 -6.53 -0.34
CA ARG A 262 -21.76 -7.70 -0.69
C ARG A 262 -20.99 -9.01 -0.59
N ALA A 263 -19.75 -9.04 -1.10
CA ALA A 263 -18.86 -10.19 -0.95
C ALA A 263 -18.65 -10.55 0.53
N TRP A 264 -18.41 -9.53 1.38
CA TRP A 264 -18.26 -9.69 2.82
C TRP A 264 -19.51 -10.32 3.46
N LEU A 265 -20.67 -9.66 3.33
CA LEU A 265 -21.87 -10.04 4.08
C LEU A 265 -22.48 -11.38 3.64
N PHE A 266 -22.37 -11.72 2.35
CA PHE A 266 -23.07 -12.88 1.80
C PHE A 266 -22.19 -14.12 1.58
N VAL A 267 -20.87 -13.97 1.54
CA VAL A 267 -19.96 -15.09 1.22
C VAL A 267 -18.90 -15.26 2.31
N VAL A 268 -18.09 -14.24 2.53
CA VAL A 268 -16.87 -14.36 3.35
C VAL A 268 -17.21 -14.49 4.83
N MET A 269 -18.01 -13.55 5.37
CA MET A 269 -18.37 -13.57 6.78
C MET A 269 -19.09 -14.86 7.15
N PRO A 270 -20.15 -15.32 6.43
CA PRO A 270 -20.80 -16.58 6.77
C PRO A 270 -19.85 -17.79 6.71
N ALA A 271 -19.01 -17.88 5.67
CA ALA A 271 -18.09 -19.00 5.51
C ALA A 271 -17.04 -19.08 6.63
N CYS A 272 -16.41 -17.94 6.98
CA CYS A 272 -15.43 -17.89 8.06
C CYS A 272 -16.08 -18.20 9.42
N VAL A 273 -17.25 -17.61 9.72
CA VAL A 273 -17.98 -17.88 10.97
C VAL A 273 -18.35 -19.36 11.07
N LEU A 274 -18.91 -19.96 10.01
CA LEU A 274 -19.23 -21.39 10.00
C LEU A 274 -17.97 -22.25 10.23
N SER A 275 -16.84 -21.89 9.63
CA SER A 275 -15.57 -22.61 9.83
C SER A 275 -15.09 -22.52 11.28
N TYR A 276 -15.09 -21.33 11.89
CA TYR A 276 -14.68 -21.15 13.30
C TYR A 276 -15.55 -21.96 14.26
N PHE A 277 -16.88 -21.91 14.08
CA PHE A 277 -17.82 -22.66 14.91
C PHE A 277 -17.70 -24.17 14.68
N GLY A 278 -17.50 -24.63 13.44
CA GLY A 278 -17.29 -26.04 13.13
C GLY A 278 -16.00 -26.60 13.74
N GLN A 279 -14.91 -25.84 13.72
CA GLN A 279 -13.65 -26.21 14.39
C GLN A 279 -13.81 -26.29 15.91
N ALA A 280 -14.54 -25.35 16.52
CA ALA A 280 -14.80 -25.39 17.95
C ALA A 280 -15.72 -26.55 18.34
N ALA A 281 -16.74 -26.86 17.52
CA ALA A 281 -17.58 -28.04 17.69
C ALA A 281 -16.74 -29.33 17.66
N LEU A 282 -15.78 -29.42 16.73
CA LEU A 282 -14.86 -30.55 16.66
C LEU A 282 -14.04 -30.71 17.96
N LEU A 283 -13.55 -29.61 18.52
CA LEU A 283 -12.77 -29.60 19.78
C LEU A 283 -13.63 -29.93 21.01
N LEU A 284 -14.94 -29.63 21.00
CA LEU A 284 -15.85 -30.08 22.04
C LEU A 284 -15.94 -31.61 22.09
N GLY A 285 -16.01 -32.26 20.93
CA GLY A 285 -16.11 -33.72 20.81
C GLY A 285 -14.78 -34.43 21.05
N ASN A 286 -13.66 -33.89 20.55
CA ASN A 286 -12.35 -34.50 20.67
C ASN A 286 -11.23 -33.47 20.84
N LYS A 287 -10.67 -33.37 22.04
CA LYS A 287 -9.59 -32.42 22.38
C LYS A 287 -8.24 -32.77 21.74
N SER A 288 -8.03 -34.02 21.33
CA SER A 288 -6.74 -34.47 20.77
C SER A 288 -6.44 -33.91 19.37
N VAL A 289 -7.41 -33.24 18.74
CA VAL A 289 -7.29 -32.67 17.39
C VAL A 289 -6.81 -31.21 17.37
N VAL A 290 -6.36 -30.68 18.53
CA VAL A 290 -5.93 -29.28 18.71
C VAL A 290 -4.79 -28.84 17.79
N ASP A 291 -3.93 -29.76 17.39
CA ASP A 291 -2.76 -29.46 16.55
C ASP A 291 -3.15 -29.02 15.13
N ALA A 292 -4.32 -29.42 14.63
CA ALA A 292 -4.76 -29.08 13.27
C ALA A 292 -6.29 -29.17 13.10
N PRO A 293 -7.09 -28.42 13.89
CA PRO A 293 -8.56 -28.52 13.88
C PRO A 293 -9.14 -28.25 12.49
N PHE A 294 -8.57 -27.29 11.74
CA PHE A 294 -9.00 -26.97 10.39
C PHE A 294 -8.84 -28.16 9.42
N PHE A 295 -7.68 -28.82 9.39
CA PHE A 295 -7.40 -29.93 8.46
C PHE A 295 -8.00 -31.28 8.92
N LEU A 296 -8.39 -31.39 10.19
CA LEU A 296 -9.08 -32.56 10.74
C LEU A 296 -10.61 -32.46 10.64
N LEU A 297 -11.15 -31.27 10.37
CA LEU A 297 -12.57 -31.03 10.11
C LEU A 297 -13.12 -31.75 8.85
N PRO A 298 -12.44 -31.73 7.68
CA PRO A 298 -12.90 -32.48 6.51
C PRO A 298 -12.72 -34.00 6.70
N PRO A 299 -13.57 -34.82 6.03
CA PRO A 299 -13.40 -36.27 6.02
C PRO A 299 -12.06 -36.68 5.41
N GLY A 300 -11.55 -37.86 5.79
CA GLY A 300 -10.19 -38.32 5.43
C GLY A 300 -9.84 -38.21 3.95
N TRP A 301 -10.78 -38.53 3.05
CA TRP A 301 -10.59 -38.44 1.59
C TRP A 301 -10.46 -36.99 1.08
N ALA A 302 -11.05 -36.02 1.77
CA ALA A 302 -11.07 -34.61 1.39
C ALA A 302 -9.90 -33.81 1.97
N ARG A 303 -9.07 -34.41 2.85
CA ARG A 303 -7.92 -33.71 3.47
C ARG A 303 -6.90 -33.24 2.43
N LEU A 304 -6.44 -34.11 1.54
CA LEU A 304 -5.46 -33.74 0.50
C LEU A 304 -6.02 -32.67 -0.46
N PRO A 305 -7.24 -32.81 -1.01
CA PRO A 305 -7.89 -31.74 -1.76
C PRO A 305 -7.98 -30.41 -0.99
N MET A 306 -8.29 -30.47 0.31
CA MET A 306 -8.36 -29.28 1.16
C MET A 306 -6.98 -28.62 1.34
N VAL A 307 -5.90 -29.40 1.51
CA VAL A 307 -4.54 -28.84 1.56
C VAL A 307 -4.21 -28.11 0.26
N LEU A 308 -4.47 -28.73 -0.89
CA LEU A 308 -4.19 -28.09 -2.19
C LEU A 308 -5.02 -26.81 -2.39
N LEU A 309 -6.30 -26.84 -2.01
CA LEU A 309 -7.18 -25.68 -2.10
C LEU A 309 -6.75 -24.57 -1.11
N ALA A 310 -6.36 -24.93 0.10
CA ALA A 310 -5.83 -24.01 1.10
C ALA A 310 -4.54 -23.36 0.59
N THR A 311 -3.62 -24.12 0.01
CA THR A 311 -2.39 -23.57 -0.59
C THR A 311 -2.70 -22.62 -1.75
N ALA A 312 -3.69 -22.94 -2.59
CA ALA A 312 -4.12 -22.01 -3.64
C ALA A 312 -4.72 -20.73 -3.06
N ALA A 313 -5.57 -20.82 -2.04
CA ALA A 313 -6.18 -19.69 -1.36
C ALA A 313 -5.14 -18.79 -0.65
N THR A 314 -4.14 -19.38 0.02
CA THR A 314 -3.09 -18.62 0.72
C THR A 314 -2.08 -17.99 -0.22
N VAL A 315 -1.83 -18.60 -1.39
CA VAL A 315 -1.11 -17.96 -2.49
C VAL A 315 -1.88 -16.72 -2.97
N ILE A 316 -3.19 -16.84 -3.19
CA ILE A 316 -4.05 -15.71 -3.59
C ILE A 316 -4.07 -14.61 -2.50
N ALA A 317 -4.19 -14.99 -1.23
CA ALA A 317 -4.10 -14.08 -0.09
C ALA A 317 -2.79 -13.29 -0.07
N SER A 318 -1.68 -13.99 -0.28
CA SER A 318 -0.35 -13.40 -0.34
C SER A 318 -0.24 -12.37 -1.49
N GLN A 319 -0.86 -12.65 -2.63
CA GLN A 319 -0.88 -11.72 -3.78
C GLN A 319 -1.57 -10.40 -3.47
N ALA A 320 -2.71 -10.44 -2.79
CA ALA A 320 -3.47 -9.27 -2.40
C ALA A 320 -2.60 -8.31 -1.58
N VAL A 321 -1.96 -8.85 -0.54
CA VAL A 321 -1.15 -8.08 0.39
C VAL A 321 0.12 -7.54 -0.28
N ILE A 322 0.78 -8.33 -1.13
CA ILE A 322 1.94 -7.87 -1.93
C ILE A 322 1.55 -6.69 -2.83
N THR A 323 0.39 -6.77 -3.49
CA THR A 323 -0.13 -5.69 -4.35
C THR A 323 -0.50 -4.45 -3.52
N GLY A 324 -1.08 -4.64 -2.34
CA GLY A 324 -1.32 -3.57 -1.36
C GLY A 324 -0.02 -2.86 -0.96
N ALA A 325 1.05 -3.60 -0.71
CA ALA A 325 2.36 -3.03 -0.36
C ALA A 325 2.95 -2.18 -1.50
N TYR A 326 2.77 -2.59 -2.75
CA TYR A 326 3.16 -1.77 -3.91
C TYR A 326 2.36 -0.47 -3.96
N SER A 327 1.04 -0.54 -3.71
CA SER A 327 0.14 0.62 -3.69
C SER A 327 0.54 1.62 -2.61
N VAL A 328 0.77 1.15 -1.37
CA VAL A 328 1.24 1.99 -0.27
C VAL A 328 2.61 2.61 -0.57
N ALA A 329 3.55 1.85 -1.15
CA ALA A 329 4.86 2.37 -1.53
C ALA A 329 4.78 3.46 -2.61
N SER A 330 3.95 3.25 -3.65
CA SER A 330 3.72 4.22 -4.73
C SER A 330 3.06 5.49 -4.20
N GLN A 331 2.01 5.36 -3.38
CA GLN A 331 1.34 6.49 -2.74
C GLN A 331 2.28 7.25 -1.79
N ALA A 332 3.16 6.54 -1.07
CA ALA A 332 4.16 7.16 -0.22
C ALA A 332 5.18 7.96 -1.04
N ALA A 333 5.60 7.45 -2.20
CA ALA A 333 6.46 8.18 -3.13
C ALA A 333 5.78 9.43 -3.69
N GLN A 334 4.49 9.35 -4.06
CA GLN A 334 3.70 10.49 -4.55
C GLN A 334 3.53 11.59 -3.48
N LEU A 335 3.34 11.20 -2.21
CA LEU A 335 3.23 12.15 -1.09
C LEU A 335 4.60 12.68 -0.59
N GLY A 336 5.71 12.26 -1.21
CA GLY A 336 7.07 12.73 -0.91
C GLY A 336 7.73 12.03 0.29
N TYR A 337 7.21 10.88 0.73
CA TYR A 337 7.77 10.07 1.82
C TYR A 337 8.75 9.00 1.35
N LEU A 338 8.74 8.64 0.08
CA LEU A 338 9.73 7.74 -0.53
C LEU A 338 10.34 8.38 -1.79
N PRO A 339 11.54 7.95 -2.23
CA PRO A 339 12.04 8.29 -3.55
C PRO A 339 11.05 7.85 -4.63
N ARG A 340 11.14 8.48 -5.80
CA ARG A 340 10.39 8.01 -6.97
C ARG A 340 10.82 6.58 -7.28
N VAL A 341 9.92 5.64 -7.00
CA VAL A 341 10.10 4.23 -7.33
C VAL A 341 9.68 3.99 -8.77
N ARG A 342 10.35 3.05 -9.45
CA ARG A 342 9.91 2.61 -10.78
C ARG A 342 8.61 1.84 -10.65
N VAL A 343 7.51 2.45 -11.08
CA VAL A 343 6.19 1.83 -11.14
C VAL A 343 5.96 1.31 -12.56
N VAL A 344 5.61 0.03 -12.69
CA VAL A 344 5.16 -0.55 -13.95
C VAL A 344 3.67 -0.83 -13.82
N HIS A 345 2.84 -0.12 -14.58
CA HIS A 345 1.41 -0.40 -14.64
C HIS A 345 1.18 -1.68 -15.43
N THR A 346 0.45 -2.63 -14.83
CA THR A 346 0.26 -3.99 -15.39
C THR A 346 -1.07 -4.16 -16.12
N SER A 347 -1.98 -3.19 -16.03
CA SER A 347 -3.29 -3.22 -16.71
C SER A 347 -3.65 -1.87 -17.31
N GLU A 348 -4.19 -1.91 -18.53
CA GLU A 348 -4.76 -0.74 -19.22
C GLU A 348 -6.11 -0.32 -18.66
N SER A 349 -6.87 -1.25 -18.06
CA SER A 349 -8.22 -1.01 -17.54
C SER A 349 -8.26 -0.50 -16.10
N THR A 350 -7.15 -0.61 -15.35
CA THR A 350 -7.14 -0.33 -13.91
C THR A 350 -5.81 0.27 -13.47
N ILE A 351 -5.80 1.58 -13.22
CA ILE A 351 -4.63 2.39 -12.80
C ILE A 351 -3.89 1.76 -11.61
N GLY A 352 -4.63 1.21 -10.65
CA GLY A 352 -4.09 0.68 -9.40
C GLY A 352 -3.43 -0.69 -9.47
N GLN A 353 -3.41 -1.39 -10.63
CA GLN A 353 -2.65 -2.65 -10.76
C GLN A 353 -1.20 -2.35 -11.11
N ILE A 354 -0.38 -2.18 -10.08
CA ILE A 354 1.01 -1.74 -10.21
C ILE A 354 2.00 -2.82 -9.77
N TYR A 355 3.14 -2.87 -10.45
CA TYR A 355 4.28 -3.70 -10.08
C TYR A 355 5.47 -2.80 -9.74
N VAL A 356 6.07 -3.01 -8.57
CA VAL A 356 7.24 -2.25 -8.09
C VAL A 356 8.40 -3.22 -7.85
N PRO A 357 9.36 -3.36 -8.80
CA PRO A 357 10.37 -4.42 -8.78
C PRO A 357 11.25 -4.44 -7.52
N TRP A 358 11.64 -3.27 -7.03
CA TRP A 358 12.51 -3.16 -5.85
C TRP A 358 11.79 -3.59 -4.56
N ILE A 359 10.53 -3.18 -4.40
CA ILE A 359 9.68 -3.60 -3.28
C ILE A 359 9.40 -5.10 -3.37
N ASN A 360 9.18 -5.64 -4.57
CA ASN A 360 9.03 -7.08 -4.79
C ASN A 360 10.24 -7.87 -4.27
N GLY A 361 11.45 -7.47 -4.67
CA GLY A 361 12.68 -8.14 -4.22
C GLY A 361 12.88 -8.04 -2.71
N LEU A 362 12.63 -6.85 -2.13
CA LEU A 362 12.72 -6.64 -0.68
C LEU A 362 11.74 -7.54 0.09
N LEU A 363 10.46 -7.53 -0.31
CA LEU A 363 9.42 -8.36 0.32
C LEU A 363 9.75 -9.85 0.18
N MET A 364 10.18 -10.32 -0.98
CA MET A 364 10.55 -11.73 -1.19
C MET A 364 11.63 -12.18 -0.20
N VAL A 365 12.71 -11.41 -0.09
CA VAL A 365 13.82 -11.72 0.82
C VAL A 365 13.34 -11.70 2.27
N SER A 366 12.58 -10.68 2.68
CA SER A 366 12.04 -10.59 4.04
C SER A 366 11.11 -11.76 4.39
N VAL A 367 10.19 -12.13 3.51
CA VAL A 367 9.27 -13.26 3.70
C VAL A 367 10.07 -14.57 3.84
N LEU A 368 11.07 -14.80 2.99
CA LEU A 368 11.92 -15.99 3.07
C LEU A 368 12.72 -16.04 4.39
N ILE A 369 13.27 -14.91 4.84
CA ILE A 369 13.95 -14.81 6.14
C ILE A 369 13.00 -15.23 7.26
N LEU A 370 11.76 -14.72 7.27
CA LEU A 370 10.76 -15.08 8.28
C LEU A 370 10.42 -16.57 8.25
N VAL A 371 10.25 -17.16 7.07
CA VAL A 371 9.97 -18.58 6.89
C VAL A 371 11.10 -19.45 7.46
N PHE A 372 12.35 -19.12 7.16
CA PHE A 372 13.51 -19.88 7.66
C PHE A 372 13.79 -19.64 9.15
N ALA A 373 13.47 -18.46 9.67
CA ALA A 373 13.65 -18.11 11.07
C ALA A 373 12.62 -18.79 11.98
N PHE A 374 11.33 -18.71 11.63
CA PHE A 374 10.24 -19.19 12.49
C PHE A 374 9.84 -20.65 12.23
N ARG A 375 9.96 -21.14 10.99
CA ARG A 375 9.75 -22.56 10.55
C ARG A 375 8.37 -23.19 10.83
N SER A 376 7.51 -22.57 11.62
CA SER A 376 6.18 -23.05 12.02
C SER A 376 5.20 -21.88 12.02
N SER A 377 3.93 -22.14 11.66
CA SER A 377 2.89 -21.12 11.67
C SER A 377 2.57 -20.63 13.08
N ALA A 378 2.59 -21.50 14.09
CA ALA A 378 2.33 -21.14 15.49
C ALA A 378 3.35 -20.13 16.03
N ALA A 379 4.64 -20.37 15.77
CA ALA A 379 5.71 -19.45 16.19
C ALA A 379 5.58 -18.08 15.49
N LEU A 380 5.16 -18.08 14.23
CA LEU A 380 4.97 -16.86 13.45
C LEU A 380 3.69 -16.11 13.87
N ALA A 381 2.64 -16.82 14.28
CA ALA A 381 1.39 -16.26 14.77
C ALA A 381 1.59 -15.40 16.03
N PHE A 382 2.51 -15.79 16.92
CA PHE A 382 2.87 -14.98 18.10
C PHE A 382 3.49 -13.62 17.74
N ALA A 383 4.14 -13.52 16.58
CA ALA A 383 4.78 -12.27 16.16
C ALA A 383 3.82 -11.29 15.46
N PHE A 384 2.66 -11.75 14.98
CA PHE A 384 1.88 -11.05 13.95
C PHE A 384 1.00 -9.90 14.48
N GLY A 385 0.26 -10.11 15.56
CA GLY A 385 -0.90 -9.27 15.91
C GLY A 385 -0.60 -7.81 16.30
N MET A 386 0.65 -7.46 16.64
CA MET A 386 1.02 -6.09 17.04
C MET A 386 0.96 -5.07 15.88
N ALA A 387 1.43 -5.42 14.68
CA ALA A 387 1.41 -4.47 13.56
C ALA A 387 -0.02 -4.21 13.05
N VAL A 388 -0.82 -5.27 12.98
CA VAL A 388 -2.22 -5.18 12.52
C VAL A 388 -3.05 -4.35 13.50
N THR A 389 -2.99 -4.64 14.80
CA THR A 389 -3.74 -3.87 15.81
C THR A 389 -3.30 -2.41 15.88
N GLY A 390 -2.00 -2.14 15.75
CA GLY A 390 -1.48 -0.77 15.62
C GLY A 390 -2.06 -0.05 14.40
N THR A 391 -2.10 -0.71 13.25
CA THR A 391 -2.64 -0.14 12.00
C THR A 391 -4.15 0.11 12.10
N ILE A 392 -4.92 -0.82 12.67
CA ILE A 392 -6.35 -0.66 12.93
C ILE A 392 -6.59 0.53 13.86
N THR A 393 -5.91 0.58 15.00
CA THR A 393 -6.05 1.67 16.00
C THR A 393 -5.78 3.05 15.36
N ILE A 394 -4.72 3.16 14.56
CA ILE A 394 -4.36 4.40 13.87
C ILE A 394 -5.43 4.77 12.83
N THR A 395 -5.93 3.78 12.09
CA THR A 395 -6.99 3.98 11.10
C THR A 395 -8.28 4.46 11.76
N THR A 396 -8.70 3.85 12.87
CA THR A 396 -9.85 4.28 13.68
C THR A 396 -9.70 5.74 14.12
N LEU A 397 -8.52 6.10 14.65
CA LEU A 397 -8.24 7.48 15.09
C LEU A 397 -8.30 8.49 13.93
N LEU A 398 -7.66 8.19 12.81
CA LEU A 398 -7.67 9.04 11.62
C LEU A 398 -9.09 9.19 11.05
N PHE A 399 -9.86 8.10 11.02
CA PHE A 399 -11.25 8.11 10.57
C PHE A 399 -12.10 9.06 11.40
N PHE A 400 -12.08 8.97 12.74
CA PHE A 400 -12.89 9.85 13.58
C PHE A 400 -12.48 11.32 13.46
N TYR A 401 -11.19 11.60 13.24
CA TYR A 401 -10.75 12.96 12.92
C TYR A 401 -11.32 13.45 11.59
N VAL A 402 -11.30 12.62 10.54
CA VAL A 402 -11.91 12.93 9.24
C VAL A 402 -13.42 13.10 9.37
N ALA A 403 -14.11 12.25 10.14
CA ALA A 403 -15.54 12.33 10.38
C ALA A 403 -15.95 13.64 11.09
N ARG A 404 -15.11 14.15 11.99
CA ARG A 404 -15.31 15.45 12.64
C ARG A 404 -15.10 16.64 11.70
N THR A 405 -14.08 16.56 10.86
CA THR A 405 -13.61 17.68 10.01
C THR A 405 -14.38 17.78 8.71
N ARG A 406 -14.58 16.67 8.01
CA ARG A 406 -15.24 16.60 6.71
C ARG A 406 -16.77 16.58 6.82
N TRP A 407 -17.31 15.79 7.75
CA TRP A 407 -18.76 15.56 7.86
C TRP A 407 -19.44 16.39 8.94
N GLY A 408 -18.68 17.16 9.74
CA GLY A 408 -19.26 17.98 10.81
C GLY A 408 -19.96 17.17 11.90
N THR A 409 -19.62 15.88 12.04
CA THR A 409 -20.27 14.97 12.99
C THR A 409 -20.20 15.56 14.41
N PRO A 410 -21.32 15.57 15.17
CA PRO A 410 -21.34 16.18 16.49
C PRO A 410 -20.40 15.43 17.45
N VAL A 411 -19.80 16.18 18.38
CA VAL A 411 -18.72 15.68 19.26
C VAL A 411 -19.20 14.50 20.12
N TRP A 412 -20.45 14.49 20.57
CA TRP A 412 -20.96 13.39 21.39
C TRP A 412 -20.98 12.05 20.64
N LEU A 413 -21.33 12.04 19.34
CA LEU A 413 -21.27 10.83 18.51
C LEU A 413 -19.83 10.37 18.31
N ILE A 414 -18.88 11.30 18.18
CA ILE A 414 -17.45 10.96 18.07
C ILE A 414 -16.95 10.41 19.40
N VAL A 415 -17.31 10.99 20.54
CA VAL A 415 -16.87 10.50 21.85
C VAL A 415 -17.41 9.10 22.11
N ILE A 416 -18.68 8.84 21.81
CA ILE A 416 -19.28 7.51 21.97
C ILE A 416 -18.66 6.51 20.97
N GLY A 417 -18.62 6.88 19.69
CA GLY A 417 -18.10 5.99 18.63
C GLY A 417 -16.61 5.73 18.75
N ALA A 418 -15.79 6.78 18.87
CA ALA A 418 -14.35 6.64 19.04
C ALA A 418 -14.01 6.02 20.39
N GLY A 419 -14.71 6.40 21.47
CA GLY A 419 -14.50 5.81 22.79
C GLY A 419 -14.72 4.30 22.77
N SER A 420 -15.87 3.85 22.26
CA SER A 420 -16.18 2.40 22.20
C SER A 420 -15.23 1.62 21.29
N LEU A 421 -14.97 2.08 20.07
CA LEU A 421 -14.12 1.35 19.13
C LEU A 421 -12.64 1.40 19.53
N LEU A 422 -12.12 2.55 19.98
CA LEU A 422 -10.74 2.62 20.47
C LEU A 422 -10.56 1.82 21.75
N SER A 423 -11.57 1.69 22.62
CA SER A 423 -11.46 0.79 23.77
C SER A 423 -11.26 -0.67 23.35
N VAL A 424 -11.96 -1.13 22.32
CA VAL A 424 -11.76 -2.48 21.76
C VAL A 424 -10.38 -2.60 21.12
N ASP A 425 -10.00 -1.66 20.27
CA ASP A 425 -8.69 -1.65 19.61
C ASP A 425 -7.53 -1.64 20.63
N LEU A 426 -7.63 -0.79 21.66
CA LEU A 426 -6.63 -0.70 22.73
C LEU A 426 -6.57 -1.96 23.58
N LEU A 427 -7.69 -2.67 23.78
CA LEU A 427 -7.68 -3.96 24.47
C LEU A 427 -6.92 -5.01 23.65
N PHE A 428 -7.11 -5.03 22.33
CA PHE A 428 -6.32 -5.88 21.43
C PHE A 428 -4.83 -5.51 21.41
N VAL A 429 -4.51 -4.21 21.38
CA VAL A 429 -3.11 -3.74 21.47
C VAL A 429 -2.50 -4.17 22.80
N ALA A 430 -3.21 -3.99 23.92
CA ALA A 430 -2.74 -4.40 25.24
C ALA A 430 -2.51 -5.91 25.34
N ALA A 431 -3.43 -6.71 24.82
CA ALA A 431 -3.28 -8.17 24.78
C ALA A 431 -2.06 -8.58 23.94
N ASN A 432 -1.87 -8.01 22.76
CA ASN A 432 -0.74 -8.31 21.88
C ASN A 432 0.60 -7.83 22.44
N LEU A 433 0.61 -6.79 23.29
CA LEU A 433 1.82 -6.28 23.93
C LEU A 433 2.46 -7.33 24.87
N THR A 434 1.66 -8.26 25.42
CA THR A 434 2.17 -9.38 26.23
C THR A 434 3.07 -10.33 25.42
N LYS A 435 2.86 -10.41 24.09
CA LYS A 435 3.65 -11.25 23.17
C LYS A 435 4.87 -10.53 22.60
N LEU A 436 5.18 -9.31 23.06
CA LEU A 436 6.32 -8.53 22.57
C LEU A 436 7.65 -9.27 22.69
N VAL A 437 7.87 -9.96 23.82
CA VAL A 437 9.10 -10.74 24.06
C VAL A 437 9.13 -12.07 23.28
N HIS A 438 7.99 -12.54 22.78
CA HIS A 438 7.82 -13.81 22.08
C HIS A 438 7.83 -13.67 20.54
N GLY A 439 8.32 -12.52 20.04
CA GLY A 439 8.51 -12.28 18.61
C GLY A 439 7.70 -11.12 18.03
N ALA A 440 6.72 -10.57 18.75
CA ALA A 440 5.90 -9.47 18.24
C ALA A 440 6.67 -8.15 18.02
N TRP A 441 7.92 -8.08 18.48
CA TRP A 441 8.85 -6.99 18.17
C TRP A 441 9.28 -6.98 16.69
N VAL A 442 9.23 -8.11 15.97
CA VAL A 442 9.75 -8.22 14.59
C VAL A 442 9.00 -7.31 13.61
N PRO A 443 7.66 -7.39 13.45
CA PRO A 443 6.94 -6.46 12.58
C PRO A 443 7.03 -5.01 13.04
N LEU A 444 7.11 -4.75 14.35
CA LEU A 444 7.32 -3.39 14.87
C LEU A 444 8.69 -2.85 14.48
N LEU A 445 9.74 -3.66 14.51
CA LEU A 445 11.08 -3.27 14.06
C LEU A 445 11.08 -2.96 12.56
N ILE A 446 10.43 -3.80 11.75
CA ILE A 446 10.27 -3.57 10.31
C ILE A 446 9.54 -2.25 10.06
N GLY A 447 8.41 -2.03 10.75
CA GLY A 447 7.66 -0.78 10.67
C GLY A 447 8.46 0.43 11.14
N ALA A 448 9.22 0.32 12.23
CA ALA A 448 10.09 1.39 12.72
C ALA A 448 11.23 1.71 11.75
N ALA A 449 11.82 0.69 11.11
CA ALA A 449 12.82 0.87 10.07
C ALA A 449 12.25 1.57 8.83
N ALA A 450 11.10 1.10 8.32
CA ALA A 450 10.39 1.74 7.21
C ALA A 450 10.00 3.18 7.53
N PHE A 451 9.46 3.44 8.73
CA PHE A 451 9.12 4.78 9.21
C PHE A 451 10.36 5.69 9.28
N THR A 452 11.50 5.16 9.75
CA THR A 452 12.75 5.90 9.81
C THR A 452 13.25 6.27 8.42
N VAL A 453 13.17 5.36 7.45
CA VAL A 453 13.49 5.63 6.04
C VAL A 453 12.58 6.72 5.49
N MET A 454 11.27 6.59 5.66
CA MET A 454 10.29 7.54 5.12
C MET A 454 10.45 8.95 5.69
N THR A 455 10.59 9.06 7.01
CA THR A 455 10.76 10.36 7.68
C THR A 455 12.10 10.99 7.35
N THR A 456 13.16 10.19 7.17
CA THR A 456 14.48 10.66 6.72
C THR A 456 14.44 11.13 5.27
N TRP A 457 13.78 10.39 4.39
CA TRP A 457 13.60 10.77 2.99
C TRP A 457 12.85 12.08 2.85
N ARG A 458 11.71 12.22 3.53
CA ARG A 458 10.93 13.46 3.52
C ARG A 458 11.79 14.66 3.95
N ARG A 459 12.48 14.54 5.10
CA ARG A 459 13.29 15.63 5.63
C ARG A 459 14.45 16.01 4.71
N GLY A 460 15.17 15.01 4.18
CA GLY A 460 16.24 15.24 3.22
C GLY A 460 15.72 15.85 1.92
N SER A 461 14.57 15.39 1.42
CA SER A 461 13.95 15.94 0.20
C SER A 461 13.49 17.38 0.38
N GLU A 462 12.93 17.74 1.54
CA GLU A 462 12.59 19.14 1.87
C GLU A 462 13.85 20.02 1.86
N LEU A 463 14.94 19.58 2.48
CA LEU A 463 16.22 20.30 2.53
C LEU A 463 16.82 20.47 1.13
N VAL A 464 16.89 19.40 0.34
CA VAL A 464 17.39 19.43 -1.04
C VAL A 464 16.52 20.32 -1.90
N THR A 465 15.19 20.27 -1.76
CA THR A 465 14.27 21.10 -2.55
C THR A 465 14.45 22.59 -2.21
N GLN A 466 14.63 22.94 -0.93
CA GLN A 466 14.91 24.31 -0.53
C GLN A 466 16.28 24.80 -1.03
N ALA A 467 17.33 23.99 -0.87
CA ALA A 467 18.66 24.32 -1.37
C ALA A 467 18.68 24.47 -2.89
N ARG A 468 17.99 23.57 -3.59
CA ARG A 468 17.82 23.60 -5.05
C ARG A 468 17.07 24.84 -5.50
N ALA A 469 15.92 25.17 -4.89
CA ALA A 469 15.15 26.35 -5.26
C ALA A 469 15.94 27.65 -5.07
N ARG A 470 16.78 27.74 -4.03
CA ARG A 470 17.70 28.87 -3.83
C ARG A 470 18.79 28.96 -4.90
N ALA A 471 19.33 27.82 -5.34
CA ALA A 471 20.34 27.76 -6.39
C ALA A 471 19.76 28.03 -7.79
N GLU A 472 18.53 27.59 -8.06
CA GLU A 472 17.84 27.81 -9.32
C GLU A 472 17.37 29.27 -9.46
N GLY A 473 16.83 29.86 -8.40
CA GLY A 473 16.20 31.18 -8.44
C GLY A 473 14.97 31.23 -9.37
N PRO A 474 14.27 32.38 -9.43
CA PRO A 474 13.12 32.56 -10.30
C PRO A 474 13.50 32.53 -11.79
N LEU A 475 12.71 31.85 -12.62
CA LEU A 475 12.98 31.77 -14.06
C LEU A 475 12.92 33.14 -14.74
N ARG A 476 11.91 33.95 -14.42
CA ARG A 476 11.71 35.28 -15.02
C ARG A 476 12.88 36.21 -14.72
N GLU A 477 13.29 36.30 -13.46
CA GLU A 477 14.45 37.13 -13.07
C GLU A 477 15.72 36.69 -13.78
N PHE A 478 15.89 35.38 -14.03
CA PHE A 478 17.04 34.89 -14.78
C PHE A 478 16.96 35.30 -16.26
N VAL A 479 15.79 35.22 -16.90
CA VAL A 479 15.61 35.68 -18.29
C VAL A 479 15.82 37.19 -18.42
N ASP A 480 15.30 37.99 -17.48
CA ASP A 480 15.55 39.43 -17.40
C ASP A 480 17.05 39.75 -17.30
N GLN A 481 17.79 38.98 -16.50
CA GLN A 481 19.24 39.12 -16.37
C GLN A 481 19.98 38.81 -17.68
N LEU A 482 19.51 37.85 -18.48
CA LEU A 482 20.11 37.54 -19.78
C LEU A 482 19.94 38.71 -20.77
N ALA A 483 18.77 39.33 -20.79
CA ALA A 483 18.48 40.48 -21.65
C ALA A 483 19.31 41.73 -21.27
N GLY A 484 19.60 41.91 -19.97
CA GLY A 484 20.38 43.03 -19.45
C GLY A 484 21.90 42.83 -19.36
N CYS A 485 22.46 41.73 -19.89
CA CYS A 485 23.89 41.45 -19.78
C CYS A 485 24.74 42.34 -20.71
N GLU A 486 25.80 42.96 -20.16
CA GLU A 486 26.84 43.65 -20.92
C GLU A 486 28.25 43.07 -20.62
N PRO A 487 29.02 42.62 -21.63
CA PRO A 487 28.64 42.48 -23.04
C PRO A 487 27.55 41.40 -23.23
N PRO A 488 26.78 41.46 -24.34
CA PRO A 488 25.71 40.51 -24.61
C PRO A 488 26.27 39.08 -24.70
N LEU A 489 25.45 38.11 -24.26
CA LEU A 489 25.80 36.69 -24.33
C LEU A 489 26.02 36.25 -25.78
N VAL A 490 27.01 35.37 -25.98
CA VAL A 490 27.24 34.75 -27.28
C VAL A 490 26.10 33.77 -27.58
N ARG A 491 25.44 33.96 -28.71
CA ARG A 491 24.41 33.04 -29.22
C ARG A 491 25.01 32.07 -30.23
N THR A 492 25.06 30.78 -29.90
CA THR A 492 25.52 29.74 -30.83
C THR A 492 24.37 29.21 -31.67
N PRO A 493 24.59 28.90 -32.97
CA PRO A 493 23.56 28.32 -33.82
C PRO A 493 23.02 27.00 -33.25
N GLY A 494 21.73 26.74 -33.50
CA GLY A 494 21.08 25.48 -33.15
C GLY A 494 20.13 25.55 -31.94
N THR A 495 19.68 24.38 -31.49
CA THR A 495 18.66 24.23 -30.44
C THR A 495 19.25 23.58 -29.18
N ALA A 496 19.04 24.19 -28.02
CA ALA A 496 19.30 23.57 -26.72
C ALA A 496 18.00 23.31 -25.96
N VAL A 497 17.86 22.11 -25.41
CA VAL A 497 16.70 21.70 -24.62
C VAL A 497 17.13 21.52 -23.16
N PHE A 498 16.65 22.39 -22.28
CA PHE A 498 16.93 22.36 -20.84
C PHE A 498 15.75 21.76 -20.09
N LEU A 499 15.93 20.58 -19.48
CA LEU A 499 14.87 19.97 -18.69
C LEU A 499 14.72 20.63 -17.33
N ASN A 500 13.48 20.89 -16.92
CA ASN A 500 13.14 21.45 -15.62
C ASN A 500 11.82 20.89 -15.05
N ARG A 501 11.56 21.16 -13.77
CA ARG A 501 10.36 20.71 -13.06
C ARG A 501 9.09 21.51 -13.38
N GLY A 502 9.23 22.71 -13.93
CA GLY A 502 8.12 23.61 -14.26
C GLY A 502 8.62 24.98 -14.72
N LYS A 503 7.74 25.98 -14.71
CA LYS A 503 8.02 27.34 -15.21
C LYS A 503 8.44 28.38 -14.15
N GLN A 504 8.53 27.98 -12.89
CA GLN A 504 8.78 28.92 -11.79
C GLN A 504 10.27 29.15 -11.53
N THR A 505 11.12 28.12 -11.72
CA THR A 505 12.55 28.18 -11.42
C THR A 505 13.39 28.06 -12.68
N ALA A 506 14.58 28.66 -12.71
CA ALA A 506 15.49 28.52 -13.85
C ALA A 506 16.15 27.14 -13.85
N PRO A 507 16.32 26.45 -15.00
CA PRO A 507 17.06 25.20 -15.05
C PRO A 507 18.51 25.42 -14.59
N LEU A 508 19.00 24.64 -13.61
CA LEU A 508 20.39 24.75 -13.14
C LEU A 508 21.41 24.56 -14.27
N ALA A 509 21.14 23.64 -15.19
CA ALA A 509 22.01 23.40 -16.33
C ALA A 509 22.11 24.63 -17.25
N MET A 510 21.02 25.39 -17.42
CA MET A 510 21.01 26.62 -18.21
C MET A 510 21.81 27.72 -17.50
N ARG A 511 21.55 27.92 -16.20
CA ARG A 511 22.32 28.85 -15.36
C ARG A 511 23.81 28.55 -15.40
N ALA A 512 24.20 27.31 -15.12
CA ALA A 512 25.59 26.89 -15.11
C ALA A 512 26.25 27.07 -16.49
N ASN A 513 25.53 26.78 -17.58
CA ASN A 513 26.04 26.99 -18.94
C ASN A 513 26.30 28.47 -19.22
N VAL A 514 25.36 29.35 -18.87
CA VAL A 514 25.51 30.80 -19.03
C VAL A 514 26.61 31.35 -18.13
N GLU A 515 26.65 30.97 -16.86
CA GLU A 515 27.64 31.45 -15.90
C GLU A 515 29.07 31.02 -16.24
N HIS A 516 29.25 29.75 -16.66
CA HIS A 516 30.57 29.18 -16.91
C HIS A 516 31.06 29.38 -18.35
N ASN A 517 30.21 29.08 -19.33
CA ASN A 517 30.59 29.12 -20.74
C ASN A 517 30.29 30.48 -21.38
N ARG A 518 29.41 31.30 -20.78
CA ARG A 518 28.96 32.59 -21.34
C ARG A 518 28.32 32.45 -22.73
N VAL A 519 27.71 31.29 -22.99
CA VAL A 519 27.03 30.96 -24.24
C VAL A 519 25.58 30.53 -23.98
N LEU A 520 24.69 30.89 -24.90
CA LEU A 520 23.34 30.34 -25.00
C LEU A 520 23.04 29.99 -26.46
N HIS A 521 22.13 29.04 -26.74
CA HIS A 521 21.80 28.70 -28.13
C HIS A 521 20.76 29.67 -28.68
N GLU A 522 20.77 29.91 -30.00
CA GLU A 522 19.78 30.72 -30.71
C GLU A 522 18.34 30.31 -30.36
N GLN A 523 18.06 29.02 -30.25
CA GLN A 523 16.78 28.49 -29.77
C GLN A 523 17.00 27.71 -28.47
N SER A 524 16.40 28.17 -27.38
CA SER A 524 16.51 27.57 -26.05
C SER A 524 15.13 27.15 -25.53
N VAL A 525 14.91 25.84 -25.47
CA VAL A 525 13.65 25.25 -25.02
C VAL A 525 13.78 24.81 -23.57
N ILE A 526 13.00 25.41 -22.68
CA ILE A 526 12.87 24.96 -21.29
C ILE A 526 11.72 23.97 -21.23
N MET A 527 12.04 22.69 -21.05
CA MET A 527 11.06 21.63 -21.12
C MET A 527 10.67 21.12 -19.73
N SER A 528 9.36 21.06 -19.46
CA SER A 528 8.81 20.40 -18.27
C SER A 528 7.85 19.28 -18.65
N ILE A 529 7.75 18.28 -17.78
CA ILE A 529 6.97 17.08 -18.04
C ILE A 529 5.91 16.93 -16.97
N GLU A 530 4.67 16.79 -17.41
CA GLU A 530 3.50 16.55 -16.59
C GLU A 530 2.93 15.17 -16.91
N THR A 531 2.62 14.38 -15.88
CA THR A 531 1.94 13.10 -16.06
C THR A 531 0.49 13.25 -15.66
N LEU A 532 -0.42 13.02 -16.60
CA LEU A 532 -1.86 13.13 -16.39
C LEU A 532 -2.46 11.80 -15.89
N PRO A 533 -3.59 11.85 -15.15
CA PRO A 533 -4.30 10.66 -14.68
C PRO A 533 -5.10 9.93 -15.80
N ALA A 534 -4.68 10.04 -17.05
CA ALA A 534 -5.23 9.33 -18.20
C ALA A 534 -4.21 8.27 -18.69
N PRO A 535 -4.62 7.10 -19.20
CA PRO A 535 -3.70 6.05 -19.63
C PRO A 535 -2.76 6.51 -20.73
N ARG A 536 -3.31 7.25 -21.69
CA ARG A 536 -2.62 7.88 -22.81
C ARG A 536 -3.24 9.25 -23.06
N VAL A 537 -2.44 10.19 -23.55
CA VAL A 537 -2.87 11.55 -23.92
C VAL A 537 -2.89 11.64 -25.43
N ALA A 538 -3.93 12.26 -26.00
CA ALA A 538 -3.99 12.53 -27.44
C ALA A 538 -2.89 13.54 -27.82
N ASP A 539 -2.33 13.41 -29.03
CA ASP A 539 -1.20 14.24 -29.45
C ASP A 539 -1.52 15.75 -29.47
N GLU A 540 -2.79 16.11 -29.68
CA GLU A 540 -3.29 17.49 -29.65
C GLU A 540 -3.21 18.14 -28.25
N ASP A 541 -3.41 17.38 -27.19
CA ASP A 541 -3.38 17.85 -25.79
C ASP A 541 -2.00 17.68 -25.13
N ARG A 542 -1.05 17.10 -25.87
CA ARG A 542 0.25 16.65 -25.37
C ARG A 542 1.18 17.81 -25.07
N ILE A 543 1.02 18.96 -25.71
CA ILE A 543 1.98 20.07 -25.62
C ILE A 543 1.28 21.39 -25.32
N GLU A 544 1.87 22.13 -24.39
CA GLU A 544 1.54 23.52 -24.13
C GLU A 544 2.83 24.36 -24.23
N VAL A 545 2.79 25.44 -25.01
CA VAL A 545 3.91 26.37 -25.19
C VAL A 545 3.58 27.69 -24.51
N ASP A 546 4.52 28.20 -23.73
CA ASP A 546 4.44 29.47 -23.00
C ASP A 546 5.71 30.29 -23.34
N SER A 547 5.56 31.47 -23.94
CA SER A 547 6.69 32.36 -24.28
C SER A 547 7.25 33.10 -23.06
N LEU A 548 6.77 32.80 -21.84
CA LEU A 548 7.21 33.39 -20.58
C LEU A 548 6.99 34.90 -20.46
N GLY A 549 6.34 35.54 -21.45
CA GLY A 549 6.08 36.98 -21.52
C GLY A 549 7.15 37.78 -22.27
N TYR A 550 8.16 37.11 -22.84
CA TYR A 550 9.17 37.73 -23.70
C TYR A 550 8.86 37.29 -25.14
N ALA A 551 8.95 38.22 -26.08
CA ALA A 551 8.85 37.92 -27.49
C ALA A 551 10.20 38.28 -28.13
N GLU A 552 10.78 37.35 -28.87
CA GLU A 552 12.02 37.46 -29.66
C GLU A 552 13.35 37.30 -28.90
N ASP A 553 13.38 36.61 -27.75
CA ASP A 553 14.62 36.28 -27.03
C ASP A 553 15.15 34.85 -27.33
N GLY A 554 14.40 34.09 -28.12
CA GLY A 554 14.67 32.69 -28.48
C GLY A 554 14.56 31.74 -27.30
N VAL A 555 13.83 32.11 -26.23
CA VAL A 555 13.61 31.28 -25.04
C VAL A 555 12.13 30.94 -24.90
N VAL A 556 11.79 29.65 -24.98
CA VAL A 556 10.40 29.19 -24.84
C VAL A 556 10.26 28.15 -23.75
N HIS A 557 9.16 28.17 -23.01
CA HIS A 557 8.78 27.11 -22.08
C HIS A 557 7.81 26.15 -22.74
N VAL A 558 8.12 24.86 -22.69
CA VAL A 558 7.30 23.79 -23.27
C VAL A 558 6.93 22.81 -22.16
N THR A 559 5.62 22.58 -21.99
CA THR A 559 5.09 21.55 -21.10
C THR A 559 4.60 20.38 -21.92
N ALA A 560 5.21 19.21 -21.75
CA ALA A 560 4.78 17.97 -22.37
C ALA A 560 3.99 17.10 -21.39
N ARG A 561 2.78 16.74 -21.76
CA ARG A 561 1.83 15.94 -21.00
C ARG A 561 1.84 14.50 -21.48
N PHE A 562 1.98 13.55 -20.56
CA PHE A 562 1.96 12.12 -20.86
C PHE A 562 0.95 11.41 -19.98
N GLY A 563 0.31 10.37 -20.50
CA GLY A 563 -0.50 9.46 -19.73
C GLY A 563 0.33 8.54 -18.84
N TYR A 564 -0.27 7.97 -17.80
CA TYR A 564 0.45 7.16 -16.81
C TYR A 564 1.00 5.83 -17.38
N MET A 565 0.53 5.36 -18.55
CA MET A 565 1.09 4.18 -19.23
C MET A 565 2.08 4.53 -20.34
N GLU A 566 2.21 5.82 -20.68
CA GLU A 566 3.14 6.26 -21.71
C GLU A 566 4.53 6.41 -21.12
N ARG A 567 5.55 5.92 -21.84
CA ARG A 567 6.93 6.28 -21.52
C ARG A 567 7.20 7.66 -22.12
N PRO A 568 7.61 8.67 -21.32
CA PRO A 568 7.94 9.97 -21.86
C PRO A 568 9.06 9.86 -22.89
N ASN A 569 8.83 10.39 -24.09
CA ASN A 569 9.84 10.50 -25.12
C ASN A 569 9.93 11.97 -25.53
N ILE A 570 10.96 12.63 -25.02
CA ILE A 570 11.15 14.06 -25.22
C ILE A 570 11.36 14.41 -26.70
N PRO A 571 12.27 13.76 -27.45
CA PRO A 571 12.43 14.03 -28.88
C PRO A 571 11.12 13.86 -29.67
N ALA A 572 10.34 12.81 -29.37
CA ALA A 572 9.05 12.60 -30.05
C ALA A 572 8.04 13.71 -29.75
N ALA A 573 7.96 14.17 -28.48
CA ALA A 573 7.11 15.29 -28.13
C ALA A 573 7.55 16.59 -28.83
N LEU A 574 8.85 16.92 -28.83
CA LEU A 574 9.32 18.15 -29.47
C LEU A 574 9.02 18.22 -30.98
N ARG A 575 8.90 17.07 -31.67
CA ARG A 575 8.51 17.03 -33.10
C ARG A 575 7.05 17.43 -33.37
N LEU A 576 6.20 17.46 -32.35
CA LEU A 576 4.79 17.88 -32.46
C LEU A 576 4.62 19.40 -32.30
N LEU A 577 5.70 20.14 -32.00
CA LEU A 577 5.64 21.59 -31.87
C LEU A 577 5.33 22.25 -33.22
N ASP A 578 4.33 23.14 -33.22
CA ASP A 578 4.06 24.00 -34.37
C ASP A 578 5.12 25.11 -34.43
N PRO A 579 5.89 25.24 -35.54
CA PRO A 579 6.87 26.31 -35.72
C PRO A 579 6.29 27.73 -35.59
N LYS A 580 4.96 27.90 -35.68
CA LYS A 580 4.29 29.19 -35.45
C LYS A 580 4.13 29.56 -33.99
N GLN A 581 4.17 28.58 -33.09
CA GLN A 581 4.05 28.77 -31.64
C GLN A 581 5.41 28.92 -30.95
N THR A 582 6.49 28.59 -31.67
CA THR A 582 7.87 28.73 -31.23
C THR A 582 8.51 29.89 -31.99
N GLU A 583 9.50 30.55 -31.40
CA GLU A 583 10.20 31.69 -32.04
C GLU A 583 11.18 31.24 -33.15
N GLY A 584 10.78 30.27 -33.97
CA GLY A 584 11.60 29.62 -34.99
C GLY A 584 11.39 28.10 -35.07
N GLN A 585 12.08 27.45 -36.01
CA GLN A 585 12.05 26.00 -36.18
C GLN A 585 12.98 25.31 -35.16
N ILE A 586 12.43 24.39 -34.38
CA ILE A 586 13.19 23.60 -33.40
C ILE A 586 13.81 22.40 -34.11
N ALA A 587 15.13 22.39 -34.25
CA ALA A 587 15.88 21.32 -34.91
C ALA A 587 16.12 20.15 -33.94
N VAL A 588 15.09 19.33 -33.71
CA VAL A 588 15.11 18.23 -32.72
C VAL A 588 16.23 17.21 -32.97
N ASP A 589 16.53 16.91 -34.23
CA ASP A 589 17.54 15.90 -34.59
C ASP A 589 18.99 16.40 -34.42
N GLU A 590 19.19 17.71 -34.27
CA GLU A 590 20.49 18.35 -34.01
C GLU A 590 20.56 18.97 -32.59
N ALA A 591 19.47 18.88 -31.84
CA ALA A 591 19.36 19.51 -30.53
C ALA A 591 20.30 18.88 -29.50
N SER A 592 20.89 19.74 -28.67
CA SER A 592 21.65 19.35 -27.47
C SER A 592 20.74 19.35 -26.24
N TYR A 593 20.70 18.24 -25.50
CA TYR A 593 19.86 18.07 -24.33
C TYR A 593 20.66 18.31 -23.05
N PHE A 594 20.23 19.27 -22.24
CA PHE A 594 20.90 19.64 -20.99
C PHE A 594 20.11 19.15 -19.78
N LEU A 595 20.74 18.28 -19.00
CA LEU A 595 20.19 17.74 -17.75
C LEU A 595 20.86 18.37 -16.54
N SER A 596 20.02 18.86 -15.62
CA SER A 596 20.48 19.31 -14.30
C SER A 596 20.62 18.09 -13.38
N LYS A 597 21.86 17.69 -13.06
CA LYS A 597 22.13 16.60 -12.09
C LYS A 597 22.59 17.18 -10.76
N LEU A 598 21.96 16.72 -9.68
CA LEU A 598 22.36 17.09 -8.33
C LEU A 598 23.21 15.97 -7.74
N GLU A 599 24.48 16.25 -7.47
CA GLU A 599 25.28 15.38 -6.60
C GLU A 599 24.98 15.72 -5.14
N LEU A 600 24.36 14.77 -4.44
CA LEU A 600 24.08 14.88 -3.02
C LEU A 600 25.31 14.41 -2.23
N ARG A 601 25.84 15.27 -1.36
CA ARG A 601 26.91 14.92 -0.43
C ARG A 601 26.53 15.29 1.00
N ALA A 602 26.94 14.47 1.96
CA ALA A 602 26.76 14.80 3.37
C ALA A 602 27.68 15.97 3.76
N GLY A 603 27.10 17.13 4.06
CA GLY A 603 27.84 18.32 4.50
C GLY A 603 28.02 18.39 6.02
N PRO A 604 28.88 19.30 6.52
CA PRO A 604 29.09 19.50 7.96
C PRO A 604 27.95 20.27 8.65
N ALA A 605 27.06 20.93 7.89
CA ALA A 605 25.97 21.73 8.44
C ALA A 605 25.02 20.88 9.32
N PRO A 606 24.52 21.39 10.47
CA PRO A 606 23.69 20.64 11.42
C PRO A 606 22.21 20.55 10.97
N THR A 607 21.97 20.07 9.76
CA THR A 607 20.63 19.93 9.15
C THR A 607 19.90 18.65 9.59
N MET A 608 20.65 17.56 9.77
CA MET A 608 20.21 16.22 10.18
C MET A 608 21.36 15.48 10.88
N ALA A 609 21.02 14.46 11.68
CA ALA A 609 22.02 13.56 12.27
C ALA A 609 22.89 12.90 11.17
N PRO A 610 24.21 12.69 11.40
CA PRO A 610 25.12 12.18 10.37
C PRO A 610 24.70 10.83 9.76
N TRP A 611 24.17 9.92 10.57
CA TRP A 611 23.68 8.63 10.10
C TRP A 611 22.44 8.77 9.21
N ARG A 612 21.54 9.73 9.50
CA ARG A 612 20.37 10.03 8.65
C ARG A 612 20.78 10.64 7.32
N LYS A 613 21.83 11.47 7.29
CA LYS A 613 22.41 11.99 6.04
C LYS A 613 22.92 10.86 5.15
N ARG A 614 23.67 9.90 5.73
CA ARG A 614 24.16 8.72 5.00
C ARG A 614 23.00 7.88 4.47
N LEU A 615 21.98 7.64 5.29
CA LEU A 615 20.77 6.91 4.87
C LEU A 615 20.04 7.63 3.73
N PHE A 616 19.87 8.95 3.82
CA PHE A 616 19.25 9.76 2.76
C PHE A 616 20.02 9.66 1.45
N VAL A 617 21.35 9.83 1.49
CA VAL A 617 22.23 9.72 0.32
C VAL A 617 22.18 8.31 -0.27
N ALA A 618 22.26 7.26 0.56
CA ALA A 618 22.14 5.87 0.10
C ALA A 618 20.79 5.60 -0.57
N THR A 619 19.70 6.11 -0.01
CA THR A 619 18.35 5.98 -0.58
C THR A 619 18.21 6.74 -1.90
N ALA A 620 18.91 7.87 -2.05
CA ALA A 620 18.90 8.66 -3.28
C ALA A 620 19.61 7.96 -4.45
N TYR A 621 20.60 7.10 -4.18
CA TYR A 621 21.24 6.28 -5.21
C TYR A 621 20.33 5.21 -5.82
N ILE A 622 19.21 4.89 -5.15
CA ILE A 622 18.21 3.93 -5.64
C ILE A 622 17.29 4.60 -6.69
N ALA A 623 17.30 5.93 -6.81
CA ALA A 623 16.47 6.64 -7.79
C ALA A 623 16.95 6.40 -9.23
N ALA A 624 16.01 6.13 -10.14
CA ALA A 624 16.28 5.80 -11.54
C ALA A 624 17.03 6.92 -12.30
N ASP A 625 17.85 6.53 -13.27
CA ASP A 625 18.55 7.46 -14.15
C ASP A 625 17.55 8.27 -14.99
N ALA A 626 17.62 9.59 -14.90
CA ALA A 626 16.70 10.49 -15.55
C ALA A 626 16.86 10.48 -17.09
N ALA A 627 18.08 10.25 -17.61
CA ALA A 627 18.33 10.29 -19.05
C ALA A 627 17.65 9.12 -19.78
N GLU A 628 17.78 7.91 -19.24
CA GLU A 628 17.15 6.71 -19.79
C GLU A 628 15.62 6.77 -19.67
N TYR A 629 15.11 7.34 -18.57
CA TYR A 629 13.66 7.46 -18.35
C TYR A 629 12.96 8.37 -19.36
N PHE A 630 13.62 9.44 -19.81
CA PHE A 630 13.04 10.42 -20.75
C PHE A 630 13.33 10.12 -22.24
N GLY A 631 14.00 9.00 -22.53
CA GLY A 631 14.34 8.58 -23.89
C GLY A 631 15.31 9.53 -24.59
N LEU A 632 16.23 10.15 -23.82
CA LEU A 632 17.18 11.11 -24.38
C LEU A 632 18.35 10.40 -25.10
N PRO A 633 18.79 10.91 -26.26
CA PRO A 633 19.96 10.37 -26.96
C PRO A 633 21.24 10.60 -26.14
N ILE A 634 21.92 9.51 -25.77
CA ILE A 634 23.08 9.54 -24.87
C ILE A 634 24.23 10.38 -25.44
N ASP A 635 24.44 10.29 -26.76
CA ASP A 635 25.46 10.99 -27.54
C ASP A 635 25.25 12.51 -27.62
N ARG A 636 24.02 12.99 -27.35
CA ARG A 636 23.64 14.42 -27.41
C ARG A 636 23.13 14.97 -26.09
N THR A 637 23.35 14.24 -24.99
CA THR A 637 22.92 14.65 -23.65
C THR A 637 24.11 15.14 -22.83
N VAL A 638 24.08 16.42 -22.46
CA VAL A 638 25.05 17.07 -21.57
C VAL A 638 24.49 17.11 -20.15
N VAL A 639 25.21 16.51 -19.21
CA VAL A 639 24.83 16.54 -17.80
C VAL A 639 25.63 17.62 -17.08
N MET A 640 24.95 18.71 -16.72
CA MET A 640 25.53 19.78 -15.91
C MET A 640 25.25 19.48 -14.43
N GLY A 641 26.32 19.20 -13.70
CA GLY A 641 26.27 18.84 -12.28
C GLY A 641 26.35 20.07 -11.36
N ALA A 642 25.47 20.16 -10.37
CA ALA A 642 25.63 21.06 -9.22
C ALA A 642 25.75 20.22 -7.94
N ARG A 643 26.69 20.60 -7.05
CA ARG A 643 26.86 19.93 -5.75
C ARG A 643 25.99 20.60 -4.72
N ILE A 644 25.05 19.83 -4.14
CA ILE A 644 24.25 20.29 -3.00
C ILE A 644 24.66 19.50 -1.77
N GLN A 645 25.14 20.23 -0.76
CA GLN A 645 25.43 19.64 0.55
C GLN A 645 24.13 19.52 1.35
N VAL A 646 23.89 18.32 1.88
CA VAL A 646 22.73 18.01 2.73
C VAL A 646 23.13 18.00 4.18
#